data_AF-A0A8C1QT38-F1
#
_entry.id   AF-A0A8C1QT38-F1
#
_cell.length_a   1.000
_cell.length_b   1.000
_cell.length_c   1.000
_cell.angle_alpha   90.00
_cell.angle_beta   90.00
_cell.angle_gamma   90.00
#
_symmetry.space_group_name_H-M   'P 1'
#
loop_
_entity.id
_entity.type
_entity.pdbx_description
1 polymer ?
#
loop_
_entity_poly.entity_id
_entity_poly.type
_entity_poly.pdbx_seq_one_letter_code
_entity_poly.pdbx_strand_id
1 'polypeptide(L)'
;MYRTLQYIIYELFMFLKNRSKRFVSIPRYVETLVVADESMAKFHGDDLKHYVLTLMSVAAKLYKHPTILNSINIVVVKFIVINEEEKGPKVSGNAAMTLRNFCTWQKKLNKNSDKHAEYWDTAILFTKQDLCGASTCDTLGMADVGTMCDPKRSCSVIEDDGLPSAFTTAHELGHVFNMPHDNVKACEEVFGKLQDNHMMSPTLIRINRTSPWSPCSAAIITDYLDSGYGDCLLDQPQKPLALPDVLPGASYGLERQCELAFGAGSKPCPFMQAPCQRLWCTGKTRGQLVCQTRHFPWADGTSCGDRQLCMRGTCMDKQEITKTKVDGRWGKWGPFGTCSRTCGGGVQLSKRKCDNPVPVNGGKYCQGVRVKYRSCNLFPCPDTGKSYREEQCESYNGFSLNTNRLTPSVVWVPKYSGVSAKDTCKLICRASGTGYFHILAPKVVDGTPCSPDSSSVCVQGKCIKAGCDGKLGSNKKFDKCGVCGGDNKNCKKVSGLFTKPMHGYNFVVMLPVGASNIDIRQRGYKGIVSDDNYLAVKNSQGKYLLNGNYVVSAMEKDILVKGSLLRYSGTVGSSETLHVVKPLSEALVIEVLSVGQMTPPRIRYSFYLPRESKDTKVQKKEEKARAENSVLREEGGINKGGKEADLLKDKISPLYVKDIVPKPGKWVAAGWDVCSVTCGNGLQRRMVQCLGGDGGPGIDCEPAQKPSAIRACGDPCPMWEVGSWSPCSKTCGKGFKRRLIHCVTNVGKLLPREKCADKKKPQELDFCSLAPCK
;
A
#
# COMPACT_ATOMS: atom_id res chain seq x y z
N MET A 1 7.11 36.17 -29.82
CA MET A 1 7.98 35.35 -28.95
C MET A 1 7.89 35.70 -27.46
N TYR A 2 7.79 36.98 -27.06
CA TYR A 2 7.73 37.36 -25.63
C TYR A 2 6.41 37.02 -24.89
N ARG A 3 5.25 37.00 -25.59
CA ARG A 3 3.96 36.59 -24.97
C ARG A 3 3.82 35.09 -24.73
N THR A 4 4.55 34.26 -25.49
CA THR A 4 4.51 32.80 -25.35
C THR A 4 5.41 32.31 -24.20
N LEU A 5 6.52 33.01 -23.94
CA LEU A 5 7.37 32.72 -22.77
C LEU A 5 6.68 33.04 -21.44
N GLN A 6 5.86 34.09 -21.39
CA GLN A 6 5.16 34.48 -20.16
C GLN A 6 4.03 33.51 -19.78
N TYR A 7 3.35 32.93 -20.78
CA TYR A 7 2.38 31.85 -20.56
C TYR A 7 3.05 30.54 -20.11
N ILE A 8 4.21 30.20 -20.69
CA ILE A 8 4.97 29.00 -20.29
C ILE A 8 5.59 29.18 -18.90
N ILE A 9 6.04 30.38 -18.52
CA ILE A 9 6.53 30.66 -17.16
C ILE A 9 5.37 30.66 -16.15
N TYR A 10 4.19 31.17 -16.49
CA TYR A 10 3.00 31.12 -15.62
C TYR A 10 2.48 29.69 -15.43
N GLU A 11 2.45 28.89 -16.51
CA GLU A 11 2.17 27.45 -16.46
C GLU A 11 3.25 26.68 -15.68
N LEU A 12 4.55 26.98 -15.84
CA LEU A 12 5.62 26.40 -15.01
C LEU A 12 5.48 26.80 -13.53
N PHE A 13 5.07 28.04 -13.24
CA PHE A 13 4.85 28.53 -11.87
C PHE A 13 3.63 27.87 -11.21
N MET A 14 2.59 27.56 -12.00
CA MET A 14 1.42 26.80 -11.55
C MET A 14 1.72 25.31 -11.40
N PHE A 15 2.50 24.71 -12.31
CA PHE A 15 2.95 23.31 -12.20
C PHE A 15 3.90 23.09 -11.00
N LEU A 16 4.75 24.08 -10.66
CA LEU A 16 5.62 24.02 -9.48
C LEU A 16 4.86 24.20 -8.16
N LYS A 17 3.62 24.72 -8.18
CA LYS A 17 2.74 24.87 -7.01
C LYS A 17 1.89 23.65 -6.71
N ASN A 18 1.83 22.64 -7.58
CA ASN A 18 1.10 21.41 -7.30
C ASN A 18 1.94 20.35 -6.55
N ARG A 19 2.87 20.80 -5.70
CA ARG A 19 3.26 20.00 -4.54
C ARG A 19 2.17 20.20 -3.51
N SER A 20 1.37 19.16 -3.25
CA SER A 20 0.50 19.07 -2.06
C SER A 20 1.21 19.77 -0.90
N LYS A 21 0.66 20.91 -0.44
CA LYS A 21 1.19 21.64 0.70
C LYS A 21 0.92 20.78 1.93
N ARG A 22 1.95 20.11 2.44
CA ARG A 22 1.86 19.02 3.44
C ARG A 22 1.79 19.56 4.85
N PHE A 23 1.01 18.91 5.72
CA PHE A 23 0.82 19.35 7.11
C PHE A 23 0.39 20.81 7.20
N VAL A 24 -0.43 21.23 6.24
CA VAL A 24 -0.91 22.60 6.12
C VAL A 24 -2.40 22.56 6.38
N SER A 25 -2.85 23.40 7.32
CA SER A 25 -4.27 23.69 7.39
C SER A 25 -4.64 24.54 6.18
N ILE A 26 -5.47 23.98 5.31
CA ILE A 26 -5.97 24.60 4.09
C ILE A 26 -7.50 24.58 4.21
N PRO A 27 -8.21 25.62 3.75
CA PRO A 27 -9.66 25.58 3.65
C PRO A 27 -10.13 24.36 2.88
N ARG A 28 -11.05 23.60 3.48
CA ARG A 28 -11.81 22.53 2.84
C ARG A 28 -13.24 23.01 2.65
N TYR A 29 -13.82 22.77 1.49
CA TYR A 29 -15.20 23.09 1.16
C TYR A 29 -15.93 21.78 0.93
N VAL A 30 -17.04 21.57 1.64
CA VAL A 30 -17.87 20.39 1.50
C VAL A 30 -19.11 20.80 0.74
N GLU A 31 -19.10 20.57 -0.56
CA GLU A 31 -20.22 20.82 -1.45
C GLU A 31 -21.32 19.79 -1.15
N THR A 32 -22.44 20.26 -0.60
CA THR A 32 -23.48 19.41 -0.05
C THR A 32 -24.76 19.52 -0.87
N LEU A 33 -25.25 18.40 -1.38
CA LEU A 33 -26.64 18.25 -1.80
C LEU A 33 -27.50 17.99 -0.56
N VAL A 34 -28.57 18.77 -0.40
CA VAL A 34 -29.56 18.54 0.65
C VAL A 34 -30.88 18.14 0.03
N VAL A 35 -31.47 17.06 0.53
CA VAL A 35 -32.71 16.48 0.04
C VAL A 35 -33.68 16.36 1.20
N ALA A 36 -34.92 16.80 0.99
CA ALA A 36 -36.03 16.58 1.90
C ALA A 36 -37.08 15.72 1.21
N ASP A 37 -37.50 14.64 1.85
CA ASP A 37 -38.50 13.74 1.29
C ASP A 37 -39.94 14.29 1.42
N GLU A 38 -40.91 13.51 0.95
CA GLU A 38 -42.32 13.91 0.98
C GLU A 38 -42.84 14.10 2.42
N SER A 39 -42.36 13.29 3.37
CA SER A 39 -42.76 13.39 4.77
C SER A 39 -42.32 14.72 5.40
N MET A 40 -41.13 15.21 5.02
CA MET A 40 -40.64 16.53 5.40
C MET A 40 -41.49 17.65 4.79
N ALA A 41 -41.83 17.53 3.50
CA ALA A 41 -42.68 18.50 2.80
C ALA A 41 -44.07 18.60 3.43
N LYS A 42 -44.69 17.47 3.76
CA LYS A 42 -45.99 17.41 4.44
C LYS A 42 -45.97 18.06 5.82
N PHE A 43 -44.90 17.84 6.60
CA PHE A 43 -44.82 18.34 7.97
C PHE A 43 -44.49 19.83 8.06
N HIS A 44 -43.50 20.30 7.29
CA HIS A 44 -43.00 21.67 7.39
C HIS A 44 -43.70 22.66 6.46
N GLY A 45 -44.35 22.17 5.40
CA GLY A 45 -45.03 23.01 4.41
C GLY A 45 -44.07 24.03 3.78
N ASP A 46 -44.53 25.28 3.68
CA ASP A 46 -43.78 26.37 3.04
C ASP A 46 -42.47 26.73 3.77
N ASP A 47 -42.36 26.45 5.07
CA ASP A 47 -41.17 26.74 5.87
C ASP A 47 -40.04 25.71 5.68
N LEU A 48 -40.30 24.58 4.99
CA LEU A 48 -39.36 23.46 4.86
C LEU A 48 -37.95 23.92 4.45
N LYS A 49 -37.86 24.76 3.42
CA LYS A 49 -36.57 25.21 2.90
C LYS A 49 -35.82 26.07 3.93
N HIS A 50 -36.50 26.99 4.59
CA HIS A 50 -35.87 27.84 5.61
C HIS A 50 -35.43 27.01 6.82
N TYR A 51 -36.28 26.06 7.24
CA TYR A 51 -36.01 25.13 8.31
C TYR A 51 -34.75 24.30 8.06
N VAL A 52 -34.68 23.58 6.93
CA VAL A 52 -33.52 22.71 6.65
C VAL A 52 -32.25 23.53 6.45
N LEU A 53 -32.31 24.70 5.80
CA LEU A 53 -31.14 25.58 5.69
C LEU A 53 -30.69 26.13 7.06
N THR A 54 -31.61 26.30 8.02
CA THR A 54 -31.28 26.65 9.40
C THR A 54 -30.54 25.51 10.10
N LEU A 55 -30.98 24.25 9.92
CA LEU A 55 -30.25 23.08 10.42
C LEU A 55 -28.82 23.02 9.86
N MET A 56 -28.68 23.20 8.54
CA MET A 56 -27.39 23.22 7.87
C MET A 56 -26.50 24.38 8.33
N SER A 57 -27.06 25.55 8.64
CA SER A 57 -26.31 26.67 9.22
C SER A 57 -25.71 26.32 10.59
N VAL A 58 -26.47 25.64 11.45
CA VAL A 58 -25.98 25.18 12.75
C VAL A 58 -24.88 24.13 12.58
N ALA A 59 -25.10 23.13 11.73
CA ALA A 59 -24.07 22.12 11.42
C ALA A 59 -22.78 22.76 10.87
N ALA A 60 -22.91 23.73 9.95
CA ALA A 60 -21.78 24.49 9.41
C ALA A 60 -21.04 25.29 10.50
N LYS A 61 -21.76 25.88 11.46
CA LYS A 61 -21.17 26.59 12.61
C LYS A 61 -20.42 25.62 13.55
N LEU A 62 -20.91 24.39 13.75
CA LEU A 62 -20.22 23.35 14.52
C LEU A 62 -18.88 22.95 13.88
N TYR A 63 -18.83 22.81 12.55
CA TYR A 63 -17.58 22.53 11.82
C TYR A 63 -16.61 23.71 11.73
N LYS A 64 -17.07 24.93 12.05
CA LYS A 64 -16.19 26.10 12.23
C LYS A 64 -15.63 26.23 13.64
N HIS A 65 -16.07 25.40 14.60
CA HIS A 65 -15.61 25.50 15.98
C HIS A 65 -14.11 25.13 16.10
N PRO A 66 -13.28 25.90 16.83
CA PRO A 66 -11.83 25.67 16.92
C PRO A 66 -11.41 24.27 17.34
N THR A 67 -12.23 23.57 18.11
CA THR A 67 -11.91 22.23 18.65
C THR A 67 -11.82 21.15 17.58
N ILE A 68 -12.34 21.37 16.36
CA ILE A 68 -12.15 20.45 15.22
C ILE A 68 -10.71 20.49 14.67
N LEU A 69 -9.95 21.54 15.02
CA LEU A 69 -8.56 21.78 14.63
C LEU A 69 -8.28 21.86 13.11
N ASN A 70 -9.31 22.08 12.30
CA ASN A 70 -9.22 22.15 10.84
C ASN A 70 -10.12 23.28 10.29
N SER A 71 -9.77 23.79 9.10
CA SER A 71 -10.56 24.80 8.40
C SER A 71 -11.57 24.12 7.47
N ILE A 72 -12.75 23.80 7.96
CA ILE A 72 -13.81 23.11 7.20
C ILE A 72 -14.99 24.05 6.99
N ASN A 73 -15.50 24.10 5.77
CA ASN A 73 -16.65 24.91 5.38
C ASN A 73 -17.70 23.98 4.78
N ILE A 74 -18.81 23.78 5.48
CA ILE A 74 -19.97 23.09 4.91
C ILE A 74 -20.74 24.09 4.05
N VAL A 75 -21.00 23.72 2.80
CA VAL A 75 -21.62 24.61 1.82
C VAL A 75 -22.72 23.86 1.09
N VAL A 76 -23.94 24.39 1.10
CA VAL A 76 -25.05 23.78 0.35
C VAL A 76 -24.99 24.29 -1.08
N VAL A 77 -24.86 23.39 -2.05
CA VAL A 77 -24.80 23.74 -3.48
C VAL A 77 -26.12 23.48 -4.19
N LYS A 78 -26.94 22.57 -3.64
CA LYS A 78 -28.24 22.21 -4.21
C LYS A 78 -29.20 21.77 -3.11
N PHE A 79 -30.47 22.15 -3.26
CA PHE A 79 -31.56 21.76 -2.37
C PHE A 79 -32.70 21.15 -3.21
N ILE A 80 -33.12 19.94 -2.87
CA ILE A 80 -34.18 19.21 -3.58
C ILE A 80 -35.28 18.85 -2.58
N VAL A 81 -36.53 19.12 -2.95
CA VAL A 81 -37.71 18.64 -2.23
C VAL A 81 -38.38 17.59 -3.09
N ILE A 82 -38.66 16.42 -2.52
CA ILE A 82 -39.38 15.34 -3.18
C ILE A 82 -40.84 15.44 -2.75
N ASN A 83 -41.70 15.89 -3.66
CA ASN A 83 -43.14 16.01 -3.39
C ASN A 83 -43.91 14.72 -3.74
N GLU A 84 -43.33 13.85 -4.57
CA GLU A 84 -43.92 12.57 -4.99
C GLU A 84 -42.95 11.44 -4.65
N GLU A 85 -43.39 10.50 -3.82
CA GLU A 85 -42.54 9.40 -3.29
C GLU A 85 -41.83 8.62 -4.41
N GLU A 86 -42.52 8.33 -5.51
CA GLU A 86 -42.01 7.56 -6.66
C GLU A 86 -40.83 8.21 -7.39
N LYS A 87 -40.66 9.54 -7.27
CA LYS A 87 -39.54 10.29 -7.86
C LYS A 87 -38.30 10.28 -6.94
N GLY A 88 -38.47 9.92 -5.67
CA GLY A 88 -37.44 9.91 -4.63
C GLY A 88 -36.70 8.59 -4.48
N PRO A 89 -35.71 8.52 -3.56
CA PRO A 89 -35.21 7.25 -3.05
C PRO A 89 -36.29 6.58 -2.20
N LYS A 90 -36.33 5.23 -2.21
CA LYS A 90 -37.22 4.48 -1.31
C LYS A 90 -36.75 4.64 0.14
N VAL A 91 -37.58 5.27 0.96
CA VAL A 91 -37.38 5.47 2.40
C VAL A 91 -38.21 4.44 3.16
N SER A 92 -37.60 3.78 4.13
CA SER A 92 -38.31 2.88 5.06
C SER A 92 -37.73 3.04 6.47
N GLY A 93 -38.37 2.43 7.47
CA GLY A 93 -37.84 2.42 8.82
C GLY A 93 -36.53 1.64 8.99
N ASN A 94 -36.03 0.94 7.97
CA ASN A 94 -34.70 0.35 8.02
C ASN A 94 -33.65 1.38 7.57
N ALA A 95 -32.90 1.95 8.52
CA ALA A 95 -31.93 3.01 8.25
C ALA A 95 -30.86 2.60 7.22
N ALA A 96 -30.35 1.36 7.30
CA ALA A 96 -29.32 0.86 6.39
C ALA A 96 -29.83 0.71 4.95
N MET A 97 -31.07 0.24 4.79
CA MET A 97 -31.73 0.14 3.48
C MET A 97 -31.98 1.53 2.89
N THR A 98 -32.50 2.46 3.71
CA THR A 98 -32.76 3.85 3.31
C THR A 98 -31.47 4.55 2.87
N LEU A 99 -30.38 4.40 3.63
CA LEU A 99 -29.05 4.91 3.26
C LEU A 99 -28.62 4.35 1.89
N ARG A 100 -28.65 3.02 1.71
CA ARG A 100 -28.26 2.39 0.45
C ARG A 100 -29.07 2.89 -0.75
N ASN A 101 -30.39 3.03 -0.59
CA ASN A 101 -31.28 3.52 -1.63
C ASN A 101 -30.96 4.99 -1.98
N PHE A 102 -30.76 5.83 -0.97
CA PHE A 102 -30.42 7.23 -1.14
C PHE A 102 -29.06 7.43 -1.80
N CYS A 103 -28.02 6.72 -1.35
CA CYS A 103 -26.69 6.75 -1.95
C CYS A 103 -26.72 6.37 -3.44
N THR A 104 -27.51 5.36 -3.79
CA THR A 104 -27.69 4.92 -5.18
C THR A 104 -28.43 5.98 -6.00
N TRP A 105 -29.46 6.60 -5.42
CA TRP A 105 -30.26 7.64 -6.08
C TRP A 105 -29.44 8.92 -6.31
N GLN A 106 -28.76 9.44 -5.29
CA GLN A 106 -27.99 10.69 -5.40
C GLN A 106 -26.85 10.55 -6.42
N LYS A 107 -26.18 9.39 -6.47
CA LYS A 107 -25.05 9.17 -7.40
C LYS A 107 -25.48 9.22 -8.86
N LYS A 108 -26.71 8.79 -9.18
CA LYS A 108 -27.28 8.87 -10.54
C LYS A 108 -27.49 10.31 -10.99
N LEU A 109 -27.75 11.22 -10.06
CA LEU A 109 -27.96 12.64 -10.32
C LEU A 109 -26.65 13.45 -10.30
N ASN A 110 -25.65 12.99 -9.53
CA ASN A 110 -24.39 13.69 -9.38
C ASN A 110 -23.54 13.61 -10.66
N LYS A 111 -22.81 14.69 -10.94
CA LYS A 111 -21.93 14.81 -12.11
C LYS A 111 -20.68 13.93 -11.95
N ASN A 112 -19.96 13.72 -13.05
CA ASN A 112 -18.77 12.87 -13.07
C ASN A 112 -17.47 13.59 -12.69
N SER A 113 -17.49 14.91 -12.59
CA SER A 113 -16.32 15.72 -12.20
C SER A 113 -16.74 16.80 -11.21
N ASP A 114 -15.91 16.91 -10.17
CA ASP A 114 -15.83 18.00 -9.19
C ASP A 114 -15.76 19.41 -9.80
N LYS A 115 -15.20 19.56 -11.00
CA LYS A 115 -15.13 20.84 -11.71
C LYS A 115 -16.50 21.38 -12.17
N HIS A 116 -17.55 20.57 -12.16
CA HIS A 116 -18.87 20.99 -12.63
C HIS A 116 -19.60 21.79 -11.55
N ALA A 117 -20.21 22.92 -11.90
CA ALA A 117 -20.88 23.83 -10.95
C ALA A 117 -22.08 23.24 -10.17
N GLU A 118 -22.54 22.05 -10.55
CA GLU A 118 -23.65 21.33 -9.91
C GLU A 118 -23.17 20.00 -9.30
N TYR A 119 -21.85 19.80 -9.21
CA TYR A 119 -21.30 18.68 -8.48
C TYR A 119 -21.52 18.88 -6.98
N TRP A 120 -21.53 17.78 -6.24
CA TRP A 120 -21.48 17.79 -4.77
C TRP A 120 -20.58 16.66 -4.28
N ASP A 121 -19.85 16.92 -3.20
CA ASP A 121 -19.00 15.95 -2.52
C ASP A 121 -19.83 14.92 -1.75
N THR A 122 -20.87 15.39 -1.08
CA THR A 122 -21.73 14.58 -0.21
C THR A 122 -23.21 14.97 -0.35
N ALA A 123 -24.09 14.03 -0.04
CA ALA A 123 -25.53 14.23 -0.09
C ALA A 123 -26.19 13.87 1.24
N ILE A 124 -27.19 14.66 1.64
CA ILE A 124 -27.89 14.48 2.92
C ILE A 124 -29.39 14.38 2.66
N LEU A 125 -30.02 13.32 3.16
CA LEU A 125 -31.47 13.14 3.13
C LEU A 125 -32.07 13.41 4.51
N PHE A 126 -33.07 14.28 4.57
CA PHE A 126 -33.92 14.48 5.74
C PHE A 126 -35.27 13.79 5.53
N THR A 127 -35.75 13.11 6.57
CA THR A 127 -37.04 12.41 6.60
C THR A 127 -37.72 12.53 7.96
N LYS A 128 -39.06 12.55 8.01
CA LYS A 128 -39.85 12.36 9.25
C LYS A 128 -40.12 10.88 9.55
N GLN A 129 -39.65 9.97 8.71
CA GLN A 129 -39.76 8.54 8.96
C GLN A 129 -38.85 8.14 10.13
N ASP A 130 -39.41 7.41 11.11
CA ASP A 130 -38.66 6.81 12.22
C ASP A 130 -37.64 5.79 11.67
N LEU A 131 -36.35 6.06 11.90
CA LEU A 131 -35.24 5.26 11.40
C LEU A 131 -34.76 4.29 12.48
N CYS A 132 -34.87 2.99 12.17
CA CYS A 132 -34.41 1.91 13.04
C CYS A 132 -33.13 1.26 12.53
N GLY A 133 -32.23 0.97 13.48
CA GLY A 133 -31.11 0.07 13.29
C GLY A 133 -31.55 -1.40 13.32
N ALA A 134 -30.58 -2.31 13.34
CA ALA A 134 -30.85 -3.76 13.36
C ALA A 134 -31.49 -4.24 14.68
N SER A 135 -31.27 -3.52 15.78
CA SER A 135 -31.66 -3.94 17.13
C SER A 135 -32.54 -2.93 17.89
N THR A 136 -32.46 -1.64 17.57
CA THR A 136 -33.22 -0.58 18.25
C THR A 136 -33.65 0.51 17.27
N CYS A 137 -34.71 1.23 17.62
CA CYS A 137 -35.23 2.39 16.88
C CYS A 137 -34.79 3.73 17.49
N ASP A 138 -33.66 3.76 18.20
CA ASP A 138 -33.09 5.00 18.74
C ASP A 138 -32.17 5.71 17.72
N THR A 139 -32.20 5.30 16.45
CA THR A 139 -31.22 5.70 15.43
C THR A 139 -31.67 6.97 14.72
N LEU A 140 -31.14 8.13 15.14
CA LEU A 140 -31.51 9.42 14.53
C LEU A 140 -30.89 9.67 13.15
N GLY A 141 -29.88 8.89 12.77
CA GLY A 141 -29.18 9.07 11.50
C GLY A 141 -28.27 7.90 11.16
N MET A 142 -27.83 7.84 9.90
CA MET A 142 -26.87 6.84 9.44
C MET A 142 -26.02 7.34 8.27
N ALA A 143 -24.73 7.01 8.29
CA ALA A 143 -23.78 7.25 7.21
C ALA A 143 -22.69 6.17 7.16
N ASP A 144 -22.08 6.00 5.98
CA ASP A 144 -20.86 5.19 5.85
C ASP A 144 -19.64 5.96 6.40
N VAL A 145 -18.66 5.23 6.93
CA VAL A 145 -17.46 5.83 7.53
C VAL A 145 -16.38 6.08 6.47
N GLY A 146 -15.88 7.32 6.40
CA GLY A 146 -14.71 7.71 5.62
C GLY A 146 -14.95 7.82 4.11
N THR A 147 -16.19 8.00 3.70
CA THR A 147 -16.63 7.99 2.30
C THR A 147 -16.76 9.36 1.65
N MET A 148 -16.27 10.44 2.28
CA MET A 148 -16.42 11.82 1.77
C MET A 148 -16.08 12.01 0.28
N CYS A 149 -14.95 11.46 -0.17
CA CYS A 149 -14.55 11.52 -1.59
C CYS A 149 -14.88 10.22 -2.38
N ASP A 150 -15.81 9.40 -1.89
CA ASP A 150 -16.36 8.24 -2.61
C ASP A 150 -17.74 8.61 -3.16
N PRO A 151 -17.88 8.94 -4.46
CA PRO A 151 -19.13 9.47 -4.99
C PRO A 151 -20.30 8.47 -4.93
N LYS A 152 -20.04 7.17 -4.71
CA LYS A 152 -21.08 6.14 -4.57
C LYS A 152 -21.61 6.02 -3.14
N ARG A 153 -20.83 6.44 -2.15
CA ARG A 153 -21.09 6.20 -0.72
C ARG A 153 -20.97 7.45 0.16
N SER A 154 -20.71 8.61 -0.42
CA SER A 154 -20.72 9.91 0.27
C SER A 154 -22.15 10.40 0.45
N CYS A 155 -22.81 9.91 1.49
CA CYS A 155 -24.23 10.11 1.73
C CYS A 155 -24.56 9.88 3.22
N SER A 156 -25.56 10.60 3.70
CA SER A 156 -26.10 10.47 5.06
C SER A 156 -27.62 10.57 5.02
N VAL A 157 -28.28 9.85 5.92
CA VAL A 157 -29.73 9.94 6.16
C VAL A 157 -29.96 10.40 7.59
N ILE A 158 -30.86 11.36 7.78
CA ILE A 158 -31.18 11.96 9.08
C ILE A 158 -32.68 11.93 9.28
N GLU A 159 -33.09 11.37 10.41
CA GLU A 159 -34.43 11.54 10.95
C GLU A 159 -34.56 12.97 11.51
N ASP A 160 -35.58 13.67 11.05
CA ASP A 160 -35.89 15.01 11.52
C ASP A 160 -36.62 14.97 12.87
N ASP A 161 -35.87 15.29 13.89
CA ASP A 161 -36.27 15.43 15.28
C ASP A 161 -36.34 16.90 15.75
N GLY A 162 -36.76 17.81 14.86
CA GLY A 162 -36.76 19.24 15.15
C GLY A 162 -35.35 19.86 15.03
N LEU A 163 -35.14 21.02 15.67
CA LEU A 163 -33.85 21.72 15.62
C LEU A 163 -32.62 20.90 16.07
N PRO A 164 -32.73 19.92 17.00
CA PRO A 164 -31.65 19.00 17.32
C PRO A 164 -31.09 18.21 16.13
N SER A 165 -31.85 18.03 15.05
CA SER A 165 -31.39 17.36 13.82
C SER A 165 -30.12 17.97 13.22
N ALA A 166 -29.81 19.23 13.54
CA ALA A 166 -28.55 19.86 13.16
C ALA A 166 -27.31 19.18 13.81
N PHE A 167 -27.44 18.68 15.04
CA PHE A 167 -26.40 17.93 15.73
C PHE A 167 -26.24 16.54 15.13
N THR A 168 -27.36 15.87 14.83
CA THR A 168 -27.36 14.60 14.08
C THR A 168 -26.69 14.78 12.72
N THR A 169 -27.02 15.84 11.99
CA THR A 169 -26.39 16.16 10.71
C THR A 169 -24.88 16.33 10.85
N ALA A 170 -24.41 17.03 11.90
CA ALA A 170 -22.98 17.19 12.16
C ALA A 170 -22.30 15.87 12.58
N HIS A 171 -23.01 15.01 13.31
CA HIS A 171 -22.54 13.67 13.70
C HIS A 171 -22.36 12.77 12.47
N GLU A 172 -23.36 12.66 11.60
CA GLU A 172 -23.30 11.81 10.41
C GLU A 172 -22.25 12.29 9.41
N LEU A 173 -22.11 13.61 9.22
CA LEU A 173 -20.99 14.16 8.45
C LEU A 173 -19.63 13.78 9.07
N GLY A 174 -19.56 13.65 10.40
CA GLY A 174 -18.38 13.17 11.11
C GLY A 174 -17.99 11.76 10.67
N HIS A 175 -18.97 10.85 10.57
CA HIS A 175 -18.76 9.52 9.99
C HIS A 175 -18.27 9.58 8.56
N VAL A 176 -18.89 10.40 7.69
CA VAL A 176 -18.43 10.58 6.30
C VAL A 176 -16.97 11.07 6.26
N PHE A 177 -16.55 11.88 7.24
CA PHE A 177 -15.17 12.32 7.49
C PHE A 177 -14.25 11.29 8.18
N ASN A 178 -14.67 10.03 8.27
CA ASN A 178 -13.94 8.93 8.88
C ASN A 178 -13.84 8.99 10.42
N MET A 179 -14.65 9.81 11.09
CA MET A 179 -14.67 9.83 12.56
C MET A 179 -15.50 8.65 13.08
N PRO A 180 -14.92 7.73 13.86
CA PRO A 180 -15.68 6.75 14.61
C PRO A 180 -16.33 7.42 15.83
N HIS A 181 -17.16 6.66 16.55
CA HIS A 181 -17.62 7.10 17.86
C HIS A 181 -16.46 7.29 18.84
N ASP A 182 -16.62 8.24 19.76
CA ASP A 182 -15.58 8.60 20.73
C ASP A 182 -15.28 7.49 21.75
N ASN A 183 -16.18 6.52 21.93
CA ASN A 183 -16.02 5.39 22.85
C ASN A 183 -15.37 4.15 22.21
N VAL A 184 -14.94 4.20 20.95
CA VAL A 184 -14.24 3.06 20.35
C VAL A 184 -12.89 2.85 21.01
N LYS A 185 -12.47 1.58 21.15
CA LYS A 185 -11.22 1.18 21.81
C LYS A 185 -10.00 1.94 21.28
N ALA A 186 -9.93 2.19 19.97
CA ALA A 186 -8.83 2.94 19.35
C ALA A 186 -8.74 4.40 19.84
N CYS A 187 -9.86 5.05 20.16
CA CYS A 187 -9.85 6.38 20.78
C CYS A 187 -9.39 6.28 22.24
N GLU A 188 -9.92 5.31 22.99
CA GLU A 188 -9.60 5.12 24.42
C GLU A 188 -8.12 4.77 24.63
N GLU A 189 -7.52 3.92 23.79
CA GLU A 189 -6.11 3.54 23.88
C GLU A 189 -5.14 4.73 23.67
N VAL A 190 -5.53 5.71 22.85
CA VAL A 190 -4.66 6.85 22.48
C VAL A 190 -4.94 8.10 23.33
N PHE A 191 -6.20 8.36 23.66
CA PHE A 191 -6.64 9.59 24.33
C PHE A 191 -7.15 9.36 25.76
N GLY A 192 -7.24 8.10 26.19
CA GLY A 192 -7.88 7.73 27.45
C GLY A 192 -9.40 7.83 27.38
N LYS A 193 -10.05 7.52 28.51
CA LYS A 193 -11.50 7.67 28.65
C LYS A 193 -11.88 9.15 28.72
N LEU A 194 -12.68 9.60 27.77
CA LEU A 194 -13.18 10.97 27.73
C LEU A 194 -14.22 11.19 28.85
N GLN A 195 -14.14 12.35 29.50
CA GLN A 195 -14.99 12.70 30.65
C GLN A 195 -16.36 13.25 30.21
N ASP A 196 -16.40 13.97 29.10
CA ASP A 196 -17.59 14.63 28.55
C ASP A 196 -18.10 13.93 27.29
N ASN A 197 -19.39 14.09 27.01
CA ASN A 197 -19.98 13.73 25.72
C ASN A 197 -19.65 14.80 24.68
N HIS A 198 -19.10 14.38 23.54
CA HIS A 198 -18.81 15.23 22.39
C HIS A 198 -19.71 14.86 21.19
N MET A 199 -19.52 15.52 20.05
CA MET A 199 -20.36 15.36 18.86
C MET A 199 -20.39 13.92 18.38
N MET A 200 -19.27 13.19 18.44
CA MET A 200 -19.17 11.79 18.03
C MET A 200 -19.44 10.81 19.17
N SER A 201 -20.11 11.24 20.23
CA SER A 201 -20.69 10.32 21.22
C SER A 201 -21.78 9.47 20.57
N PRO A 202 -21.91 8.15 20.87
CA PRO A 202 -23.01 7.32 20.37
C PRO A 202 -24.39 7.81 20.81
N THR A 203 -24.45 8.66 21.84
CA THR A 203 -25.69 9.32 22.28
C THR A 203 -25.49 10.82 22.24
N LEU A 204 -26.43 11.54 21.62
CA LEU A 204 -26.38 13.00 21.46
C LEU A 204 -26.89 13.76 22.71
N ILE A 205 -26.89 13.11 23.87
CA ILE A 205 -27.39 13.65 25.12
C ILE A 205 -26.25 14.39 25.84
N ARG A 206 -26.52 15.63 26.30
CA ARG A 206 -25.57 16.46 27.09
C ARG A 206 -24.22 16.70 26.43
N ILE A 207 -24.22 16.94 25.11
CA ILE A 207 -22.99 17.32 24.37
C ILE A 207 -22.38 18.59 24.97
N ASN A 208 -21.07 18.58 25.23
CA ASN A 208 -20.34 19.76 25.66
C ASN A 208 -20.29 20.81 24.53
N ARG A 209 -21.18 21.81 24.60
CA ARG A 209 -21.30 22.86 23.57
C ARG A 209 -20.14 23.85 23.54
N THR A 210 -19.31 23.90 24.58
CA THR A 210 -18.09 24.72 24.61
C THR A 210 -16.90 24.01 23.96
N SER A 211 -16.93 22.67 23.93
CA SER A 211 -15.95 21.84 23.26
C SER A 211 -16.66 20.70 22.50
N PRO A 212 -17.38 21.00 21.40
CA PRO A 212 -18.24 20.04 20.72
C PRO A 212 -17.46 18.88 20.11
N TRP A 213 -16.21 19.07 19.70
CA TRP A 213 -15.40 18.00 19.09
C TRP A 213 -14.38 17.46 20.10
N SER A 214 -14.27 16.13 20.20
CA SER A 214 -13.30 15.50 21.07
C SER A 214 -11.88 15.61 20.50
N PRO A 215 -10.83 15.46 21.32
CA PRO A 215 -9.46 15.31 20.84
C PRO A 215 -9.30 14.14 19.85
N CYS A 216 -10.06 13.04 20.04
CA CYS A 216 -10.03 11.90 19.12
C CYS A 216 -10.60 12.27 17.75
N SER A 217 -11.80 12.85 17.71
CA SER A 217 -12.44 13.24 16.44
C SER A 217 -11.56 14.24 15.67
N ALA A 218 -11.01 15.25 16.36
CA ALA A 218 -10.14 16.26 15.78
C ALA A 218 -8.82 15.67 15.23
N ALA A 219 -8.25 14.67 15.90
CA ALA A 219 -7.06 13.97 15.43
C ALA A 219 -7.34 13.09 14.21
N ILE A 220 -8.47 12.39 14.19
CA ILE A 220 -8.85 11.48 13.10
C ILE A 220 -9.14 12.25 11.81
N ILE A 221 -9.94 13.32 11.86
CA ILE A 221 -10.18 14.14 10.66
C ILE A 221 -8.92 14.85 10.18
N THR A 222 -8.04 15.26 11.11
CA THR A 222 -6.73 15.82 10.78
C THR A 222 -5.91 14.83 9.96
N ASP A 223 -5.82 13.57 10.41
CA ASP A 223 -5.09 12.52 9.71
C ASP A 223 -5.75 12.17 8.37
N TYR A 224 -7.09 12.13 8.30
CA TYR A 224 -7.85 11.92 7.06
C TYR A 224 -7.51 12.98 5.99
N LEU A 225 -7.53 14.26 6.37
CA LEU A 225 -7.25 15.39 5.49
C LEU A 225 -5.77 15.48 5.10
N ASP A 226 -4.84 15.29 6.05
CA ASP A 226 -3.39 15.33 5.77
C ASP A 226 -2.93 14.11 4.96
N SER A 227 -3.63 12.99 5.10
CA SER A 227 -3.46 11.79 4.27
C SER A 227 -4.05 11.94 2.86
N GLY A 228 -4.69 13.06 2.54
CA GLY A 228 -5.22 13.36 1.21
C GLY A 228 -6.47 12.55 0.85
N TYR A 229 -7.16 11.97 1.83
CA TYR A 229 -8.45 11.31 1.59
C TYR A 229 -9.58 12.31 1.35
N GLY A 230 -9.43 13.55 1.84
CA GLY A 230 -10.35 14.67 1.60
C GLY A 230 -9.91 15.63 0.50
N ASP A 231 -9.14 15.16 -0.51
CA ASP A 231 -8.62 16.04 -1.57
C ASP A 231 -9.69 16.55 -2.55
N CYS A 232 -10.87 15.90 -2.62
CA CYS A 232 -12.02 16.43 -3.35
C CYS A 232 -12.57 17.74 -2.75
N LEU A 233 -12.20 18.08 -1.52
CA LEU A 233 -12.73 19.25 -0.81
C LEU A 233 -11.88 20.52 -1.00
N LEU A 234 -10.92 20.51 -1.94
CA LEU A 234 -9.91 21.56 -2.09
C LEU A 234 -10.36 22.71 -2.97
N ASP A 235 -11.28 22.45 -3.89
CA ASP A 235 -11.87 23.44 -4.77
C ASP A 235 -12.96 24.24 -4.05
N GLN A 236 -13.27 25.40 -4.62
CA GLN A 236 -14.26 26.31 -4.07
C GLN A 236 -15.57 26.18 -4.87
N PRO A 237 -16.72 26.11 -4.18
CA PRO A 237 -18.01 26.01 -4.84
C PRO A 237 -18.30 27.27 -5.67
N GLN A 238 -18.81 27.07 -6.89
CA GLN A 238 -19.08 28.17 -7.82
C GLN A 238 -20.37 28.93 -7.49
N LYS A 239 -21.43 28.23 -7.07
CA LYS A 239 -22.76 28.80 -6.83
C LYS A 239 -23.40 28.24 -5.55
N PRO A 240 -22.88 28.59 -4.36
CA PRO A 240 -23.45 28.12 -3.11
C PRO A 240 -24.79 28.81 -2.78
N LEU A 241 -25.69 28.07 -2.14
CA LEU A 241 -26.88 28.63 -1.50
C LEU A 241 -26.47 29.34 -0.21
N ALA A 242 -27.06 30.52 0.02
CA ALA A 242 -26.84 31.28 1.25
C ALA A 242 -27.49 30.55 2.44
N LEU A 243 -26.70 30.26 3.46
CA LEU A 243 -27.20 29.76 4.74
C LEU A 243 -27.63 30.94 5.62
N PRO A 244 -28.71 30.82 6.41
CA PRO A 244 -29.13 31.86 7.33
C PRO A 244 -28.03 32.17 8.35
N ASP A 245 -27.63 33.44 8.45
CA ASP A 245 -26.65 33.88 9.47
C ASP A 245 -27.28 34.03 10.85
N VAL A 246 -28.60 34.24 10.90
CA VAL A 246 -29.41 34.39 12.11
C VAL A 246 -29.35 33.12 12.97
N LEU A 247 -29.40 33.30 14.29
CA LEU A 247 -29.44 32.18 15.24
C LEU A 247 -30.82 31.49 15.18
N PRO A 248 -30.90 30.15 15.24
CA PRO A 248 -32.16 29.43 15.03
C PRO A 248 -33.29 29.87 15.97
N GLY A 249 -32.97 30.18 17.24
CA GLY A 249 -33.95 30.60 18.24
C GLY A 249 -34.59 31.97 17.99
N ALA A 250 -34.05 32.77 17.06
CA ALA A 250 -34.68 34.02 16.61
C ALA A 250 -35.73 33.77 15.52
N SER A 251 -35.57 32.73 14.69
CA SER A 251 -36.59 32.28 13.73
C SER A 251 -37.64 31.37 14.40
N TYR A 252 -37.21 30.57 15.38
CA TYR A 252 -38.00 29.52 16.01
C TYR A 252 -38.12 29.78 17.51
N GLY A 253 -39.22 30.45 17.91
CA GLY A 253 -39.57 30.66 19.31
C GLY A 253 -39.82 29.36 20.08
N LEU A 254 -39.96 29.44 21.40
CA LEU A 254 -40.02 28.27 22.27
C LEU A 254 -41.21 27.35 21.97
N GLU A 255 -42.38 27.92 21.67
CA GLU A 255 -43.57 27.14 21.27
C GLU A 255 -43.31 26.37 19.99
N ARG A 256 -42.75 27.04 18.97
CA ARG A 256 -42.44 26.41 17.69
C ARG A 256 -41.40 25.30 17.85
N GLN A 257 -40.41 25.46 18.75
CA GLN A 257 -39.45 24.40 19.05
C GLN A 257 -40.14 23.14 19.63
N CYS A 258 -41.16 23.31 20.47
CA CYS A 258 -41.95 22.18 20.96
C CYS A 258 -42.75 21.49 19.85
N GLU A 259 -43.38 22.26 18.98
CA GLU A 259 -44.12 21.70 17.84
C GLU A 259 -43.22 20.92 16.88
N LEU A 260 -42.01 21.43 16.62
CA LEU A 260 -41.04 20.78 15.74
C LEU A 260 -40.56 19.43 16.32
N ALA A 261 -40.39 19.33 17.64
CA ALA A 261 -39.87 18.14 18.32
C ALA A 261 -40.96 17.08 18.64
N PHE A 262 -42.19 17.51 18.92
CA PHE A 262 -43.26 16.63 19.44
C PHE A 262 -44.57 16.70 18.65
N GLY A 263 -44.64 17.50 17.58
CA GLY A 263 -45.81 17.63 16.73
C GLY A 263 -46.72 18.81 17.09
N ALA A 264 -47.68 19.07 16.19
CA ALA A 264 -48.58 20.22 16.28
C ALA A 264 -49.36 20.26 17.61
N GLY A 265 -49.44 21.44 18.22
CA GLY A 265 -50.14 21.67 19.49
C GLY A 265 -49.31 21.36 20.74
N SER A 266 -48.07 20.90 20.61
CA SER A 266 -47.14 20.81 21.74
C SER A 266 -46.64 22.20 22.15
N LYS A 267 -46.78 22.53 23.43
CA LYS A 267 -46.43 23.84 24.01
C LYS A 267 -45.32 23.70 25.07
N PRO A 268 -44.63 24.78 25.45
CA PRO A 268 -43.65 24.74 26.53
C PRO A 268 -44.31 24.37 27.86
N CYS A 269 -43.69 23.45 28.61
CA CYS A 269 -44.19 23.03 29.91
C CYS A 269 -44.15 24.20 30.93
N PRO A 270 -45.24 24.54 31.66
CA PRO A 270 -45.30 25.75 32.50
C PRO A 270 -44.33 25.80 33.69
N PHE A 271 -43.93 24.65 34.26
CA PHE A 271 -43.20 24.60 35.55
C PHE A 271 -41.80 23.97 35.47
N MET A 272 -41.35 23.51 34.30
CA MET A 272 -40.07 22.78 34.14
C MET A 272 -39.06 23.48 33.23
N GLN A 273 -39.26 24.77 32.93
CA GLN A 273 -38.33 25.54 32.10
C GLN A 273 -37.20 26.14 32.93
N ALA A 274 -36.10 25.41 33.10
CA ALA A 274 -34.81 26.07 33.34
C ALA A 274 -34.35 26.67 32.00
N PRO A 275 -34.25 28.00 31.85
CA PRO A 275 -33.97 28.62 30.56
C PRO A 275 -32.67 28.10 29.96
N CYS A 276 -32.70 27.84 28.65
CA CYS A 276 -31.55 27.35 27.87
C CYS A 276 -31.01 25.95 28.21
N GLN A 277 -31.52 25.24 29.23
CA GLN A 277 -30.96 23.94 29.62
C GLN A 277 -31.63 22.74 28.94
N ARG A 278 -32.94 22.58 29.12
CA ARG A 278 -33.70 21.46 28.55
C ARG A 278 -35.03 21.98 28.05
N LEU A 279 -35.37 21.63 26.82
CA LEU A 279 -36.67 21.90 26.24
C LEU A 279 -37.67 20.86 26.77
N TRP A 280 -38.56 21.31 27.64
CA TRP A 280 -39.69 20.53 28.13
C TRP A 280 -40.97 20.96 27.42
N CYS A 281 -41.70 20.01 26.86
CA CYS A 281 -42.89 20.30 26.09
C CYS A 281 -44.07 19.46 26.57
N THR A 282 -45.27 19.97 26.37
CA THR A 282 -46.51 19.27 26.70
C THR A 282 -46.74 18.14 25.71
N GLY A 283 -47.10 16.97 26.22
CA GLY A 283 -47.54 15.80 25.47
C GLY A 283 -48.83 15.23 26.07
N LYS A 284 -49.32 14.16 25.46
CA LYS A 284 -50.47 13.41 25.98
C LYS A 284 -50.07 11.94 26.13
N THR A 285 -50.14 11.43 27.35
CA THR A 285 -49.96 10.00 27.62
C THR A 285 -51.25 9.48 28.25
N ARG A 286 -51.93 8.55 27.57
CA ARG A 286 -53.23 7.98 28.01
C ARG A 286 -54.28 9.06 28.32
N GLY A 287 -54.32 10.13 27.53
CA GLY A 287 -55.26 11.24 27.69
C GLY A 287 -54.89 12.27 28.76
N GLN A 288 -53.87 12.01 29.59
CA GLN A 288 -53.37 12.97 30.58
C GLN A 288 -52.28 13.87 29.98
N LEU A 289 -52.31 15.15 30.34
CA LEU A 289 -51.28 16.11 29.98
C LEU A 289 -50.00 15.78 30.75
N VAL A 290 -48.93 15.49 30.02
CA VAL A 290 -47.61 15.21 30.59
C VAL A 290 -46.60 16.19 30.03
N CYS A 291 -45.46 16.35 30.71
CA CYS A 291 -44.32 17.05 30.17
C CYS A 291 -43.24 16.05 29.77
N GLN A 292 -42.76 16.18 28.54
CA GLN A 292 -41.78 15.30 27.92
C GLN A 292 -40.61 16.12 27.38
N THR A 293 -39.45 15.48 27.24
CA THR A 293 -38.22 16.12 26.73
C THR A 293 -37.40 15.11 25.95
N ARG A 294 -36.67 15.58 24.93
CA ARG A 294 -35.63 14.81 24.24
C ARG A 294 -34.22 15.15 24.74
N HIS A 295 -34.12 15.77 25.92
CA HIS A 295 -32.87 16.19 26.58
C HIS A 295 -32.02 17.22 25.83
N PHE A 296 -32.55 17.87 24.80
CA PHE A 296 -31.89 18.98 24.12
C PHE A 296 -32.23 20.33 24.77
N PRO A 297 -31.28 21.28 24.82
CA PRO A 297 -31.53 22.64 25.28
C PRO A 297 -32.33 23.44 24.27
N TRP A 298 -32.79 24.62 24.68
CA TRP A 298 -33.37 25.59 23.77
C TRP A 298 -32.36 25.98 22.69
N ALA A 299 -32.87 26.35 21.52
CA ALA A 299 -32.03 26.79 20.43
C ALA A 299 -31.24 28.05 20.78
N ASP A 300 -30.01 28.14 20.24
CA ASP A 300 -29.22 29.36 20.36
C ASP A 300 -29.99 30.53 19.72
N GLY A 301 -30.04 31.68 20.37
CA GLY A 301 -30.82 32.86 19.98
C GLY A 301 -32.24 32.94 20.56
N THR A 302 -32.71 31.92 21.31
CA THR A 302 -34.02 31.99 21.98
C THR A 302 -33.97 32.95 23.17
N SER A 303 -35.00 33.80 23.32
CA SER A 303 -35.12 34.70 24.46
C SER A 303 -35.27 33.91 25.77
N CYS A 304 -34.47 34.25 26.77
CA CYS A 304 -34.45 33.58 28.08
C CYS A 304 -34.59 34.52 29.28
N GLY A 305 -34.68 35.82 29.03
CA GLY A 305 -34.81 36.87 30.03
C GLY A 305 -34.77 38.26 29.38
N ASP A 306 -34.86 39.31 30.18
CA ASP A 306 -34.82 40.69 29.67
C ASP A 306 -33.44 40.99 29.05
N ARG A 307 -33.43 41.21 27.73
CA ARG A 307 -32.21 41.43 26.92
C ARG A 307 -31.21 40.26 26.95
N GLN A 308 -31.64 39.06 27.34
CA GLN A 308 -30.80 37.87 27.38
C GLN A 308 -31.27 36.82 26.36
N LEU A 309 -30.30 36.11 25.79
CA LEU A 309 -30.53 35.07 24.78
C LEU A 309 -29.78 33.79 25.17
N CYS A 310 -30.35 32.65 24.79
CA CYS A 310 -29.68 31.37 24.91
C CYS A 310 -28.49 31.29 23.97
N MET A 311 -27.32 30.95 24.49
CA MET A 311 -26.14 30.61 23.71
C MET A 311 -25.41 29.45 24.38
N ARG A 312 -25.13 28.40 23.62
CA ARG A 312 -24.39 27.21 24.10
C ARG A 312 -25.02 26.55 25.35
N GLY A 313 -26.34 26.67 25.49
CA GLY A 313 -27.08 26.10 26.63
C GLY A 313 -27.10 26.97 27.89
N THR A 314 -26.60 28.21 27.81
CA THR A 314 -26.61 29.19 28.91
C THR A 314 -27.34 30.46 28.49
N CYS A 315 -28.05 31.09 29.43
CA CYS A 315 -28.69 32.38 29.21
C CYS A 315 -27.64 33.50 29.38
N MET A 316 -27.34 34.23 28.30
CA MET A 316 -26.28 35.24 28.27
C MET A 316 -26.82 36.60 27.80
N ASP A 317 -26.18 37.69 28.21
CA ASP A 317 -26.55 39.03 27.76
C ASP A 317 -26.29 39.21 26.26
N LYS A 318 -27.23 39.84 25.55
CA LYS A 318 -27.16 40.06 24.10
C LYS A 318 -25.90 40.81 23.65
N GLN A 319 -25.34 41.70 24.48
CA GLN A 319 -24.11 42.43 24.17
C GLN A 319 -22.88 41.53 24.20
N GLU A 320 -22.84 40.53 25.08
CA GLU A 320 -21.72 39.57 25.13
C GLU A 320 -21.70 38.63 23.92
N ILE A 321 -22.87 38.29 23.42
CA ILE A 321 -23.06 37.38 22.27
C ILE A 321 -22.65 38.06 20.96
N THR A 322 -22.84 39.38 20.88
CA THR A 322 -22.48 40.21 19.70
C THR A 322 -21.01 40.61 19.67
N LYS A 323 -20.16 40.04 20.55
CA LYS A 323 -18.71 40.23 20.52
C LYS A 323 -18.14 40.04 19.11
N THR A 324 -17.17 40.89 18.77
CA THR A 324 -16.52 40.92 17.47
C THR A 324 -15.95 39.56 17.09
N LYS A 325 -16.23 39.14 15.85
CA LYS A 325 -15.58 37.99 15.22
C LYS A 325 -14.07 38.15 15.28
N VAL A 326 -13.36 37.12 15.75
CA VAL A 326 -11.89 37.10 15.80
C VAL A 326 -11.39 35.90 15.01
N ASP A 327 -10.62 36.18 13.96
CA ASP A 327 -9.94 35.14 13.19
C ASP A 327 -8.74 34.59 13.96
N GLY A 328 -8.54 33.27 13.88
CA GLY A 328 -7.48 32.58 14.58
C GLY A 328 -6.11 32.85 13.99
N ARG A 329 -5.07 32.87 14.83
CA ARG A 329 -3.68 32.95 14.39
C ARG A 329 -2.82 31.89 15.08
N TRP A 330 -1.80 31.43 14.35
CA TRP A 330 -0.91 30.39 14.81
C TRP A 330 -0.14 30.84 16.05
N GLY A 331 -0.16 30.00 17.09
CA GLY A 331 0.74 30.11 18.23
C GLY A 331 2.18 29.77 17.88
N LYS A 332 3.03 29.82 18.90
CA LYS A 332 4.44 29.43 18.81
C LYS A 332 4.57 27.94 18.48
N TRP A 333 5.66 27.57 17.82
CA TRP A 333 6.00 26.17 17.62
C TRP A 333 6.32 25.51 18.96
N GLY A 334 5.70 24.36 19.24
CA GLY A 334 6.10 23.50 20.34
C GLY A 334 7.50 22.91 20.13
N PRO A 335 8.12 22.35 21.17
CA PRO A 335 9.38 21.63 21.04
C PRO A 335 9.24 20.44 20.06
N PHE A 336 10.38 19.98 19.55
CA PHE A 336 10.40 18.73 18.81
C PHE A 336 10.16 17.56 19.78
N GLY A 337 9.25 16.67 19.43
CA GLY A 337 8.98 15.44 20.18
C GLY A 337 10.14 14.44 20.12
N THR A 338 9.90 13.24 20.65
CA THR A 338 10.88 12.13 20.59
C THR A 338 11.16 11.73 19.14
N CYS A 339 12.36 11.17 18.91
CA CYS A 339 12.70 10.62 17.61
C CYS A 339 11.90 9.33 17.37
N SER A 340 11.27 9.20 16.20
CA SER A 340 10.48 8.01 15.85
C SER A 340 11.30 6.71 15.77
N ARG A 341 12.63 6.81 15.62
CA ARG A 341 13.54 5.67 15.53
C ARG A 341 14.78 5.92 16.37
N THR A 342 15.34 4.87 16.95
CA THR A 342 16.57 4.95 17.74
C THR A 342 17.84 4.96 16.88
N CYS A 343 17.77 4.45 15.64
CA CYS A 343 18.88 4.40 14.68
C CYS A 343 18.33 4.41 13.24
N GLY A 344 19.25 4.49 12.25
CA GLY A 344 18.97 4.32 10.83
C GLY A 344 18.15 5.44 10.19
N GLY A 345 18.02 6.59 10.88
CA GLY A 345 17.26 7.76 10.47
C GLY A 345 15.79 7.72 10.87
N GLY A 346 15.44 8.45 11.93
CA GLY A 346 14.06 8.73 12.35
C GLY A 346 13.63 10.16 12.04
N VAL A 347 12.42 10.52 12.48
CA VAL A 347 11.84 11.85 12.35
C VAL A 347 11.35 12.34 13.71
N GLN A 348 11.61 13.61 14.00
CA GLN A 348 10.97 14.36 15.08
C GLN A 348 9.95 15.33 14.49
N LEU A 349 8.82 15.46 15.16
CA LEU A 349 7.74 16.37 14.80
C LEU A 349 7.64 17.51 15.81
N SER A 350 7.33 18.70 15.33
CA SER A 350 6.96 19.85 16.14
C SER A 350 5.64 20.39 15.61
N LYS A 351 4.68 20.63 16.50
CA LYS A 351 3.32 21.09 16.17
C LYS A 351 3.11 22.49 16.73
N ARG A 352 2.18 23.24 16.15
CA ARG A 352 1.68 24.50 16.70
C ARG A 352 0.16 24.52 16.67
N LYS A 353 -0.45 25.25 17.60
CA LYS A 353 -1.90 25.35 17.76
C LYS A 353 -2.42 26.67 17.19
N CYS A 354 -3.71 26.71 16.88
CA CYS A 354 -4.40 27.92 16.43
C CYS A 354 -4.97 28.65 17.65
N ASP A 355 -4.10 29.27 18.44
CA ASP A 355 -4.41 29.75 19.79
C ASP A 355 -3.89 31.16 20.11
N ASN A 356 -3.33 31.90 19.14
CA ASN A 356 -2.76 33.22 19.40
C ASN A 356 -3.23 34.31 18.43
N PRO A 357 -4.55 34.64 18.38
CA PRO A 357 -5.60 34.16 19.29
C PRO A 357 -6.35 32.92 18.77
N VAL A 358 -7.16 32.29 19.63
CA VAL A 358 -8.14 31.26 19.27
C VAL A 358 -9.29 31.91 18.46
N PRO A 359 -9.77 31.31 17.36
CA PRO A 359 -10.89 31.86 16.62
C PRO A 359 -12.18 31.80 17.44
N VAL A 360 -12.91 32.92 17.48
CA VAL A 360 -14.20 33.03 18.19
C VAL A 360 -15.28 33.66 17.31
N ASN A 361 -16.54 33.40 17.64
CA ASN A 361 -17.73 33.97 16.98
C ASN A 361 -17.70 33.84 15.44
N GLY A 362 -17.41 32.63 14.94
CA GLY A 362 -17.36 32.34 13.50
C GLY A 362 -16.10 32.84 12.80
N GLY A 363 -15.05 33.20 13.56
CA GLY A 363 -13.71 33.50 13.06
C GLY A 363 -13.13 32.38 12.22
N LYS A 364 -12.30 32.73 11.24
CA LYS A 364 -11.59 31.77 10.38
C LYS A 364 -10.56 30.99 11.20
N TYR A 365 -10.52 29.68 11.00
CA TYR A 365 -9.44 28.86 11.53
C TYR A 365 -8.10 29.17 10.84
N CYS A 366 -6.99 28.92 11.55
CA CYS A 366 -5.65 29.22 11.06
C CYS A 366 -5.32 28.44 9.79
N GLN A 367 -4.77 29.12 8.79
CA GLN A 367 -4.30 28.52 7.54
C GLN A 367 -2.77 28.51 7.51
N GLY A 368 -2.15 27.48 6.93
CA GLY A 368 -0.70 27.35 6.86
C GLY A 368 -0.15 26.11 7.56
N VAL A 369 1.18 25.95 7.54
CA VAL A 369 1.87 24.77 8.07
C VAL A 369 1.58 24.61 9.57
N ARG A 370 1.06 23.47 10.01
CA ARG A 370 0.74 23.14 11.41
C ARG A 370 1.68 22.11 12.04
N VAL A 371 2.40 21.34 11.22
CA VAL A 371 3.47 20.43 11.66
C VAL A 371 4.74 20.72 10.87
N LYS A 372 5.86 20.85 11.58
CA LYS A 372 7.21 20.82 10.99
C LYS A 372 7.94 19.58 11.47
N TYR A 373 8.91 19.13 10.70
CA TYR A 373 9.61 17.89 10.95
C TYR A 373 11.11 18.04 10.67
N ARG A 374 11.92 17.20 11.31
CA ARG A 374 13.37 17.09 11.06
C ARG A 374 13.84 15.66 11.23
N SER A 375 14.94 15.31 10.57
CA SER A 375 15.60 14.02 10.78
C SER A 375 16.29 13.95 12.14
N CYS A 376 16.42 12.75 12.70
CA CYS A 376 17.11 12.44 13.93
C CYS A 376 17.73 11.03 13.85
N ASN A 377 18.68 10.71 14.74
CA ASN A 377 19.29 9.39 14.87
C ASN A 377 19.75 8.77 13.53
N LEU A 378 20.53 9.53 12.76
CA LEU A 378 20.96 9.16 11.40
C LEU A 378 22.05 8.08 11.37
N PHE A 379 22.62 7.71 12.51
CA PHE A 379 23.64 6.66 12.59
C PHE A 379 23.05 5.30 12.19
N PRO A 380 23.79 4.43 11.49
CA PRO A 380 23.28 3.13 11.05
C PRO A 380 22.75 2.26 12.20
N CYS A 381 21.75 1.43 11.92
CA CYS A 381 21.31 0.39 12.83
C CYS A 381 22.25 -0.83 12.76
N PRO A 382 22.30 -1.68 13.81
CA PRO A 382 22.90 -3.00 13.72
C PRO A 382 22.33 -3.80 12.54
N ASP A 383 23.18 -4.54 11.83
CA ASP A 383 22.75 -5.32 10.67
C ASP A 383 22.00 -6.58 11.12
N THR A 384 20.67 -6.55 11.04
CA THR A 384 19.78 -7.69 11.30
C THR A 384 19.54 -8.53 10.04
N GLY A 385 20.11 -8.14 8.89
CA GLY A 385 19.81 -8.72 7.58
C GLY A 385 18.43 -8.39 7.04
N LYS A 386 17.64 -7.56 7.77
CA LYS A 386 16.27 -7.17 7.42
C LYS A 386 16.14 -5.66 7.36
N SER A 387 15.22 -5.19 6.52
CA SER A 387 14.82 -3.78 6.50
C SER A 387 13.82 -3.48 7.62
N TYR A 388 13.79 -2.22 8.06
CA TYR A 388 12.87 -1.79 9.11
C TYR A 388 11.38 -1.97 8.74
N ARG A 389 11.05 -2.01 7.43
CA ARG A 389 9.68 -2.33 7.00
C ARG A 389 9.37 -3.83 7.08
N GLU A 390 10.36 -4.70 6.89
CA GLU A 390 10.21 -6.13 7.12
C GLU A 390 9.93 -6.40 8.60
N GLU A 391 10.69 -5.79 9.51
CA GLU A 391 10.46 -5.90 10.96
C GLU A 391 9.04 -5.47 11.35
N GLN A 392 8.52 -4.40 10.74
CA GLN A 392 7.14 -3.95 10.95
C GLN A 392 6.08 -4.92 10.40
N CYS A 393 6.33 -5.63 9.30
CA CYS A 393 5.39 -6.68 8.85
C CYS A 393 5.49 -7.92 9.77
N GLU A 394 6.70 -8.27 10.21
CA GLU A 394 6.94 -9.45 11.05
C GLU A 394 6.31 -9.36 12.43
N SER A 395 6.11 -8.15 12.96
CA SER A 395 5.37 -7.96 14.23
C SER A 395 3.91 -8.43 14.16
N TYR A 396 3.40 -8.74 12.97
CA TYR A 396 2.07 -9.31 12.73
C TYR A 396 2.11 -10.78 12.30
N ASN A 397 3.27 -11.45 12.33
CA ASN A 397 3.35 -12.89 12.06
C ASN A 397 2.43 -13.66 13.02
N GLY A 398 1.74 -14.68 12.50
CA GLY A 398 0.73 -15.42 13.25
C GLY A 398 -0.64 -14.74 13.38
N PHE A 399 -0.78 -13.48 12.96
CA PHE A 399 -2.08 -12.81 12.90
C PHE A 399 -2.88 -13.31 11.69
N SER A 400 -3.76 -14.29 11.92
CA SER A 400 -4.75 -14.74 10.94
C SER A 400 -5.99 -13.86 11.04
N LEU A 401 -6.35 -13.16 9.96
CA LEU A 401 -7.50 -12.24 9.88
C LEU A 401 -8.87 -12.97 9.92
N ASN A 402 -8.98 -14.09 10.64
CA ASN A 402 -10.15 -14.98 10.67
C ASN A 402 -10.65 -15.41 9.28
N THR A 403 -9.73 -15.52 8.32
CA THR A 403 -10.05 -16.01 6.97
C THR A 403 -9.62 -17.47 6.82
N ASN A 404 -10.50 -18.34 6.30
CA ASN A 404 -10.19 -19.74 5.96
C ASN A 404 -9.08 -19.93 4.92
N ARG A 405 -8.51 -18.84 4.38
CA ARG A 405 -7.48 -18.83 3.34
C ARG A 405 -6.05 -18.69 3.87
N LEU A 406 -5.88 -18.43 5.17
CA LEU A 406 -4.57 -18.21 5.79
C LEU A 406 -4.34 -19.21 6.91
N THR A 407 -3.13 -19.77 6.97
CA THR A 407 -2.72 -20.64 8.07
C THR A 407 -2.40 -19.81 9.33
N PRO A 408 -2.55 -20.37 10.54
CA PRO A 408 -2.11 -19.73 11.78
C PRO A 408 -0.60 -19.42 11.81
N SER A 409 0.19 -20.00 10.91
CA SER A 409 1.64 -19.80 10.76
C SER A 409 2.02 -18.78 9.66
N VAL A 410 1.10 -17.86 9.32
CA VAL A 410 1.34 -16.87 8.25
C VAL A 410 2.57 -16.00 8.54
N VAL A 411 3.45 -15.89 7.54
CA VAL A 411 4.62 -15.00 7.54
C VAL A 411 4.33 -13.81 6.63
N TRP A 412 4.34 -12.61 7.18
CA TRP A 412 4.08 -11.37 6.45
C TRP A 412 5.38 -10.74 5.95
N VAL A 413 5.40 -10.37 4.67
CA VAL A 413 6.54 -9.66 4.05
C VAL A 413 6.06 -8.39 3.34
N PRO A 414 6.88 -7.33 3.23
CA PRO A 414 6.45 -6.10 2.59
C PRO A 414 6.06 -6.30 1.12
N LYS A 415 5.05 -5.55 0.69
CA LYS A 415 4.64 -5.46 -0.72
C LYS A 415 4.93 -4.05 -1.23
N TYR A 416 5.72 -3.92 -2.29
CA TYR A 416 5.94 -2.65 -2.99
C TYR A 416 5.37 -2.67 -4.41
N SER A 417 5.48 -3.77 -5.17
CA SER A 417 4.87 -3.89 -6.50
C SER A 417 3.34 -3.74 -6.45
N GLY A 418 2.80 -2.94 -7.37
CA GLY A 418 1.36 -2.67 -7.47
C GLY A 418 0.79 -1.78 -6.36
N VAL A 419 1.63 -1.17 -5.51
CA VAL A 419 1.21 -0.19 -4.52
C VAL A 419 1.19 1.20 -5.15
N SER A 420 0.07 1.92 -5.03
CA SER A 420 -0.05 3.28 -5.56
C SER A 420 0.95 4.23 -4.88
N ALA A 421 1.35 5.30 -5.57
CA ALA A 421 2.23 6.32 -5.00
C ALA A 421 1.63 7.01 -3.75
N LYS A 422 0.31 7.01 -3.61
CA LYS A 422 -0.39 7.56 -2.43
C LYS A 422 -0.33 6.62 -1.23
N ASP A 423 -0.22 5.31 -1.46
CA ASP A 423 -0.27 4.26 -0.45
C ASP A 423 1.12 3.74 -0.05
N THR A 424 2.20 4.26 -0.65
CA THR A 424 3.59 3.79 -0.46
C THR A 424 4.07 3.79 0.99
N CYS A 425 3.47 4.63 1.84
CA CYS A 425 3.80 4.75 3.26
C CYS A 425 2.76 4.12 4.18
N LYS A 426 1.81 3.34 3.65
CA LYS A 426 1.02 2.37 4.41
C LYS A 426 1.84 1.12 4.67
N LEU A 427 1.51 0.38 5.73
CA LEU A 427 2.13 -0.92 5.98
C LEU A 427 1.34 -2.00 5.21
N ILE A 428 1.66 -2.16 3.93
CA ILE A 428 1.07 -3.18 3.07
C ILE A 428 1.98 -4.40 3.06
N CYS A 429 1.46 -5.52 3.57
CA CYS A 429 2.20 -6.76 3.68
C CYS A 429 1.46 -7.87 2.91
N ARG A 430 2.22 -8.80 2.33
CA ARG A 430 1.70 -10.01 1.67
C ARG A 430 2.07 -11.25 2.47
N ALA A 431 1.20 -12.24 2.47
CA ALA A 431 1.49 -13.53 3.05
C ALA A 431 2.50 -14.28 2.17
N SER A 432 3.64 -14.64 2.75
CA SER A 432 4.74 -15.30 2.06
C SER A 432 4.27 -16.59 1.38
N GLY A 433 4.73 -16.82 0.14
CA GLY A 433 4.31 -17.97 -0.66
C GLY A 433 2.90 -17.88 -1.27
N THR A 434 2.13 -16.82 -1.00
CA THR A 434 0.79 -16.62 -1.55
C THR A 434 0.66 -15.29 -2.31
N GLY A 435 -0.44 -15.12 -3.05
CA GLY A 435 -0.83 -13.84 -3.64
C GLY A 435 -1.64 -12.93 -2.71
N TYR A 436 -1.97 -13.39 -1.49
CA TYR A 436 -2.81 -12.64 -0.56
C TYR A 436 -2.04 -11.49 0.10
N PHE A 437 -2.65 -10.30 0.16
CA PHE A 437 -2.07 -9.12 0.80
C PHE A 437 -3.10 -8.36 1.63
N HIS A 438 -2.62 -7.62 2.62
CA HIS A 438 -3.45 -6.83 3.52
C HIS A 438 -2.73 -5.53 3.93
N ILE A 439 -3.50 -4.51 4.31
CA ILE A 439 -2.99 -3.28 4.93
C ILE A 439 -2.99 -3.50 6.44
N LEU A 440 -1.84 -3.79 7.04
CA LEU A 440 -1.73 -4.13 8.46
C LEU A 440 -1.71 -2.89 9.36
N ALA A 441 -1.25 -1.75 8.83
CA ALA A 441 -1.30 -0.47 9.54
C ALA A 441 -1.52 0.70 8.54
N PRO A 442 -2.24 1.76 8.95
CA PRO A 442 -2.53 2.91 8.10
C PRO A 442 -1.29 3.72 7.71
N LYS A 443 -0.21 3.64 8.50
CA LYS A 443 1.09 4.20 8.17
C LYS A 443 2.23 3.36 8.75
N VAL A 444 3.35 3.31 8.04
CA VAL A 444 4.63 2.85 8.60
C VAL A 444 5.17 3.87 9.59
N VAL A 445 6.05 3.44 10.50
CA VAL A 445 6.73 4.33 11.45
C VAL A 445 7.52 5.39 10.69
N ASP A 446 7.44 6.65 11.15
CA ASP A 446 8.12 7.78 10.50
C ASP A 446 9.64 7.54 10.43
N GLY A 447 10.25 7.87 9.28
CA GLY A 447 11.65 7.58 8.98
C GLY A 447 11.88 6.27 8.23
N THR A 448 10.87 5.39 8.14
CA THR A 448 10.94 4.20 7.29
C THR A 448 11.13 4.63 5.82
N PRO A 449 12.10 4.08 5.08
CA PRO A 449 12.24 4.34 3.65
C PRO A 449 10.94 4.05 2.89
N CYS A 450 10.57 4.90 1.93
CA CYS A 450 9.34 4.70 1.14
C CYS A 450 9.39 3.42 0.30
N SER A 451 10.58 3.11 -0.21
CA SER A 451 10.91 1.92 -0.97
C SER A 451 12.39 1.59 -0.73
N PRO A 452 12.81 0.32 -0.82
CA PRO A 452 14.21 -0.07 -0.56
C PRO A 452 15.24 0.63 -1.46
N ASP A 453 14.85 1.04 -2.66
CA ASP A 453 15.68 1.72 -3.66
C ASP A 453 15.61 3.25 -3.62
N SER A 454 14.68 3.82 -2.84
CA SER A 454 14.50 5.26 -2.71
C SER A 454 15.21 5.80 -1.47
N SER A 455 15.78 6.99 -1.60
CA SER A 455 16.27 7.77 -0.45
C SER A 455 15.16 8.51 0.29
N SER A 456 13.94 8.51 -0.26
CA SER A 456 12.79 9.16 0.37
C SER A 456 12.29 8.36 1.57
N VAL A 457 11.79 9.06 2.58
CA VAL A 457 11.34 8.47 3.85
C VAL A 457 9.89 8.84 4.13
N CYS A 458 9.18 7.95 4.80
CA CYS A 458 7.81 8.16 5.22
C CYS A 458 7.75 9.12 6.42
N VAL A 459 6.89 10.13 6.33
CA VAL A 459 6.58 11.05 7.43
C VAL A 459 5.08 11.24 7.46
N GLN A 460 4.44 10.84 8.55
CA GLN A 460 2.99 10.89 8.76
C GLN A 460 2.22 10.28 7.58
N GLY A 461 2.59 9.06 7.18
CA GLY A 461 1.91 8.34 6.09
C GLY A 461 2.19 8.88 4.68
N LYS A 462 3.09 9.85 4.51
CA LYS A 462 3.46 10.42 3.20
C LYS A 462 4.93 10.22 2.87
N CYS A 463 5.22 9.96 1.60
CA CYS A 463 6.59 9.85 1.12
C CYS A 463 7.23 11.23 0.94
N ILE A 464 8.23 11.55 1.77
CA ILE A 464 8.95 12.81 1.75
C ILE A 464 10.36 12.61 1.18
N LYS A 465 10.76 13.50 0.27
CA LYS A 465 12.10 13.48 -0.32
C LYS A 465 13.16 13.69 0.76
N ALA A 466 14.08 12.75 0.85
CA ALA A 466 15.30 12.84 1.63
C ALA A 466 16.50 12.49 0.76
N GLY A 467 17.68 12.96 1.17
CA GLY A 467 18.93 12.60 0.51
C GLY A 467 19.35 11.17 0.85
N CYS A 468 20.30 10.64 0.10
CA CYS A 468 20.91 9.33 0.40
C CYS A 468 21.60 9.25 1.77
N ASP A 469 21.80 10.41 2.42
CA ASP A 469 22.31 10.60 3.78
C ASP A 469 21.21 10.45 4.84
N GLY A 470 19.98 10.09 4.45
CA GLY A 470 18.82 9.96 5.34
C GLY A 470 18.26 11.31 5.82
N LYS A 471 18.82 12.44 5.39
CA LYS A 471 18.42 13.77 5.86
C LYS A 471 17.26 14.32 5.03
N LEU A 472 16.17 14.69 5.70
CA LEU A 472 15.01 15.34 5.10
C LEU A 472 15.41 16.67 4.47
N GLY A 473 14.99 16.88 3.21
CA GLY A 473 15.35 18.07 2.44
C GLY A 473 16.77 18.06 1.86
N SER A 474 17.60 17.06 2.15
CA SER A 474 18.90 16.90 1.50
C SER A 474 18.72 16.55 0.01
N ASN A 475 19.57 17.12 -0.83
CA ASN A 475 19.59 16.85 -2.27
C ASN A 475 20.68 15.86 -2.67
N LYS A 476 21.43 15.29 -1.72
CA LYS A 476 22.44 14.27 -1.99
C LYS A 476 21.78 13.02 -2.58
N LYS A 477 22.38 12.48 -3.64
CA LYS A 477 21.93 11.24 -4.30
C LYS A 477 23.08 10.23 -4.31
N PHE A 478 22.72 8.96 -4.42
CA PHE A 478 23.71 7.94 -4.76
C PHE A 478 24.25 8.23 -6.16
N ASP A 479 25.56 8.14 -6.30
CA ASP A 479 26.21 8.13 -7.60
C ASP A 479 26.07 6.74 -8.26
N LYS A 480 26.63 6.56 -9.46
CA LYS A 480 26.58 5.28 -10.19
C LYS A 480 27.31 4.14 -9.44
N CYS A 481 28.22 4.49 -8.53
CA CYS A 481 28.97 3.57 -7.69
C CYS A 481 28.22 3.18 -6.41
N GLY A 482 27.01 3.70 -6.19
CA GLY A 482 26.26 3.47 -4.95
C GLY A 482 26.80 4.27 -3.76
N VAL A 483 27.64 5.28 -3.98
CA VAL A 483 28.19 6.15 -2.93
C VAL A 483 27.33 7.38 -2.78
N CYS A 484 26.90 7.69 -1.56
CA CYS A 484 26.07 8.86 -1.30
C CYS A 484 26.86 10.16 -1.47
N GLY A 485 26.44 11.00 -2.43
CA GLY A 485 27.17 12.22 -2.78
C GLY A 485 28.52 11.96 -3.48
N GLY A 486 28.70 10.78 -4.07
CA GLY A 486 29.90 10.42 -4.80
C GLY A 486 30.02 11.13 -6.17
N ASP A 487 31.22 11.05 -6.76
CA ASP A 487 31.58 11.74 -8.01
C ASP A 487 31.65 10.79 -9.22
N ASN A 488 31.23 9.53 -9.07
CA ASN A 488 31.30 8.44 -10.06
C ASN A 488 32.72 7.95 -10.43
N LYS A 489 33.78 8.32 -9.70
CA LYS A 489 35.16 7.92 -10.06
C LYS A 489 35.62 6.60 -9.45
N ASN A 490 34.99 6.17 -8.35
CA ASN A 490 35.41 5.01 -7.57
C ASN A 490 34.86 3.67 -8.06
N CYS A 491 34.23 3.65 -9.23
CA CYS A 491 33.72 2.43 -9.84
C CYS A 491 34.00 2.37 -11.35
N LYS A 492 34.00 1.15 -11.89
CA LYS A 492 34.11 0.86 -13.31
C LYS A 492 32.76 0.33 -13.81
N LYS A 493 32.30 0.86 -14.96
CA LYS A 493 31.13 0.32 -15.65
C LYS A 493 31.49 -1.00 -16.32
N VAL A 494 30.67 -2.02 -16.11
CA VAL A 494 30.66 -3.28 -16.85
C VAL A 494 29.39 -3.31 -17.68
N SER A 495 29.51 -3.69 -18.96
CA SER A 495 28.35 -3.82 -19.84
C SER A 495 28.60 -4.85 -20.92
N GLY A 496 27.55 -5.46 -21.41
CA GLY A 496 27.63 -6.43 -22.50
C GLY A 496 26.28 -6.69 -23.17
N LEU A 497 26.34 -7.54 -24.18
CA LEU A 497 25.20 -7.95 -24.98
C LEU A 497 25.22 -9.47 -25.13
N PHE A 498 24.09 -10.12 -24.90
CA PHE A 498 23.90 -11.55 -25.13
C PHE A 498 22.84 -11.76 -26.23
N THR A 499 23.21 -12.52 -27.26
CA THR A 499 22.35 -12.76 -28.45
C THR A 499 22.28 -14.19 -28.95
N LYS A 500 23.00 -15.12 -28.34
CA LYS A 500 23.11 -16.49 -28.85
C LYS A 500 22.20 -17.42 -28.04
N PRO A 501 21.08 -17.90 -28.58
CA PRO A 501 20.18 -18.79 -27.84
C PRO A 501 20.72 -20.23 -27.84
N MET A 502 20.74 -20.88 -26.69
CA MET A 502 20.73 -22.34 -26.55
C MET A 502 19.44 -22.76 -25.86
N HIS A 503 18.92 -23.94 -26.19
CA HIS A 503 17.64 -24.36 -25.64
C HIS A 503 17.74 -24.53 -24.11
N GLY A 504 16.81 -23.93 -23.37
CA GLY A 504 16.81 -23.92 -21.90
C GLY A 504 17.47 -22.68 -21.31
N TYR A 505 18.08 -22.84 -20.13
CA TYR A 505 18.70 -21.74 -19.38
C TYR A 505 20.12 -21.45 -19.87
N ASN A 506 20.35 -20.22 -20.30
CA ASN A 506 21.62 -19.72 -20.81
C ASN A 506 22.24 -18.74 -19.83
N PHE A 507 23.51 -18.92 -19.50
CA PHE A 507 24.25 -17.96 -18.69
C PHE A 507 24.44 -16.63 -19.45
N VAL A 508 24.03 -15.52 -18.83
CA VAL A 508 24.19 -14.17 -19.39
C VAL A 508 25.34 -13.44 -18.70
N VAL A 509 25.26 -13.28 -17.38
CA VAL A 509 26.28 -12.57 -16.58
C VAL A 509 26.18 -12.92 -15.09
N MET A 510 27.31 -12.90 -14.39
CA MET A 510 27.37 -12.93 -12.93
C MET A 510 27.49 -11.50 -12.39
N LEU A 511 26.61 -11.13 -11.47
CA LEU A 511 26.64 -9.88 -10.72
C LEU A 511 27.32 -10.14 -9.36
N PRO A 512 28.57 -9.69 -9.14
CA PRO A 512 29.25 -9.93 -7.87
C PRO A 512 28.73 -9.03 -6.73
N VAL A 513 29.11 -9.35 -5.50
CA VAL A 513 28.88 -8.50 -4.33
C VAL A 513 29.47 -7.10 -4.59
N GLY A 514 28.74 -6.05 -4.21
CA GLY A 514 29.11 -4.65 -4.45
C GLY A 514 28.70 -4.11 -5.82
N ALA A 515 28.15 -4.94 -6.73
CA ALA A 515 27.61 -4.44 -7.99
C ALA A 515 26.44 -3.48 -7.75
N SER A 516 26.52 -2.27 -8.29
CA SER A 516 25.53 -1.20 -8.13
C SER A 516 24.95 -0.73 -9.45
N ASN A 517 23.79 -0.07 -9.39
CA ASN A 517 23.11 0.53 -10.54
C ASN A 517 23.02 -0.45 -11.74
N ILE A 518 22.47 -1.63 -11.46
CA ILE A 518 22.31 -2.74 -12.39
C ILE A 518 21.08 -2.48 -13.26
N ASP A 519 21.26 -2.56 -14.57
CA ASP A 519 20.20 -2.44 -15.58
C ASP A 519 20.38 -3.56 -16.59
N ILE A 520 19.45 -4.50 -16.61
CA ILE A 520 19.42 -5.62 -17.55
C ILE A 520 18.10 -5.57 -18.31
N ARG A 521 18.18 -5.54 -19.63
CA ARG A 521 17.02 -5.44 -20.51
C ARG A 521 17.07 -6.49 -21.58
N GLN A 522 16.10 -7.38 -21.57
CA GLN A 522 15.77 -8.21 -22.71
C GLN A 522 14.77 -7.41 -23.56
N ARG A 523 14.95 -7.43 -24.88
CA ARG A 523 14.02 -6.83 -25.83
C ARG A 523 13.64 -7.87 -26.85
N GLY A 524 12.35 -7.93 -27.16
CA GLY A 524 11.85 -8.75 -28.25
C GLY A 524 12.62 -8.54 -29.55
N TYR A 525 12.95 -9.62 -30.24
CA TYR A 525 13.51 -9.55 -31.58
C TYR A 525 12.52 -8.82 -32.50
N LYS A 526 12.95 -7.71 -33.13
CA LYS A 526 12.10 -6.83 -33.95
C LYS A 526 10.77 -6.37 -33.29
N GLY A 527 10.71 -6.32 -31.95
CA GLY A 527 9.50 -5.87 -31.23
C GLY A 527 8.44 -6.95 -30.97
N ILE A 528 8.76 -8.23 -31.23
CA ILE A 528 7.91 -9.37 -30.88
C ILE A 528 7.76 -9.44 -29.34
N VAL A 529 6.53 -9.51 -28.85
CA VAL A 529 6.24 -9.51 -27.40
C VAL A 529 6.46 -10.90 -26.76
N SER A 530 6.26 -11.97 -27.54
CA SER A 530 6.48 -13.36 -27.11
C SER A 530 7.61 -13.97 -27.92
N ASP A 531 8.84 -13.52 -27.69
CA ASP A 531 10.03 -14.00 -28.39
C ASP A 531 10.63 -15.27 -27.74
N ASP A 532 9.90 -15.88 -26.80
CA ASP A 532 10.27 -17.09 -26.05
C ASP A 532 11.59 -16.98 -25.26
N ASN A 533 12.02 -15.75 -24.94
CA ASN A 533 13.24 -15.46 -24.19
C ASN A 533 12.94 -14.73 -22.87
N TYR A 534 13.07 -15.42 -21.74
CA TYR A 534 12.64 -14.91 -20.44
C TYR A 534 13.81 -14.77 -19.46
N LEU A 535 13.95 -13.63 -18.78
CA LEU A 535 15.02 -13.41 -17.80
C LEU A 535 14.84 -14.31 -16.56
N ALA A 536 15.93 -14.90 -16.07
CA ALA A 536 15.95 -15.72 -14.85
C ALA A 536 17.11 -15.30 -13.93
N VAL A 537 16.92 -15.48 -12.63
CA VAL A 537 17.90 -15.07 -11.61
C VAL A 537 18.11 -16.20 -10.61
N LYS A 538 19.37 -16.54 -10.35
CA LYS A 538 19.80 -17.48 -9.30
C LYS A 538 20.63 -16.76 -8.24
N ASN A 539 20.54 -17.25 -7.01
CA ASN A 539 21.44 -16.84 -5.94
C ASN A 539 22.77 -17.64 -5.98
N SER A 540 23.67 -17.33 -5.05
CA SER A 540 24.98 -17.98 -4.92
C SER A 540 24.92 -19.49 -4.65
N GLN A 541 23.78 -19.98 -4.13
CA GLN A 541 23.53 -21.39 -3.82
C GLN A 541 22.86 -22.16 -4.97
N GLY A 542 22.64 -21.52 -6.13
CA GLY A 542 22.00 -22.13 -7.30
C GLY A 542 20.46 -22.17 -7.23
N LYS A 543 19.84 -21.60 -6.20
CA LYS A 543 18.38 -21.49 -6.06
C LYS A 543 17.85 -20.36 -6.94
N TYR A 544 16.83 -20.64 -7.76
CA TYR A 544 16.15 -19.62 -8.55
C TYR A 544 15.33 -18.67 -7.67
N LEU A 545 15.59 -17.38 -7.81
CA LEU A 545 14.82 -16.28 -7.22
C LEU A 545 13.77 -15.73 -8.21
N LEU A 546 14.06 -15.83 -9.51
CA LEU A 546 13.18 -15.44 -10.61
C LEU A 546 13.20 -16.50 -11.72
N ASN A 547 12.01 -16.81 -12.24
CA ASN A 547 11.76 -17.63 -13.43
C ASN A 547 12.55 -18.96 -13.49
N GLY A 548 12.49 -19.74 -12.41
CA GLY A 548 13.07 -21.09 -12.33
C GLY A 548 12.08 -22.19 -12.75
N ASN A 549 12.58 -23.42 -12.92
CA ASN A 549 11.78 -24.61 -13.22
C ASN A 549 10.85 -24.47 -14.45
N TYR A 550 11.26 -23.71 -15.46
CA TYR A 550 10.47 -23.40 -16.66
C TYR A 550 9.13 -22.66 -16.36
N VAL A 551 9.01 -22.04 -15.19
CA VAL A 551 7.87 -21.21 -14.82
C VAL A 551 8.24 -19.75 -14.94
N VAL A 552 7.49 -18.99 -15.75
CA VAL A 552 7.76 -17.57 -16.01
C VAL A 552 6.75 -16.67 -15.33
N SER A 553 7.21 -15.53 -14.81
CA SER A 553 6.39 -14.55 -14.10
C SER A 553 5.85 -13.51 -15.07
N ALA A 554 4.56 -13.58 -15.40
CA ALA A 554 3.95 -12.64 -16.33
C ALA A 554 3.92 -11.18 -15.81
N MET A 555 3.79 -11.00 -14.51
CA MET A 555 3.60 -9.70 -13.86
C MET A 555 4.89 -9.17 -13.23
N GLU A 556 4.88 -7.86 -12.91
CA GLU A 556 5.95 -7.22 -12.15
C GLU A 556 6.20 -7.94 -10.81
N LYS A 557 7.48 -8.15 -10.47
CA LYS A 557 7.89 -8.87 -9.28
C LYS A 557 9.05 -8.18 -8.57
N ASP A 558 8.85 -7.91 -7.29
CA ASP A 558 9.89 -7.50 -6.35
C ASP A 558 10.58 -8.71 -5.72
N ILE A 559 11.91 -8.73 -5.77
CA ILE A 559 12.74 -9.76 -5.16
C ILE A 559 13.69 -9.09 -4.17
N LEU A 560 13.49 -9.31 -2.88
CA LEU A 560 14.41 -8.85 -1.84
C LEU A 560 15.58 -9.83 -1.71
N VAL A 561 16.80 -9.29 -1.76
CA VAL A 561 18.05 -10.02 -1.56
C VAL A 561 18.91 -9.25 -0.55
N LYS A 562 18.94 -9.71 0.70
CA LYS A 562 19.74 -9.14 1.81
C LYS A 562 19.75 -7.60 1.83
N GLY A 563 18.56 -6.99 1.84
CA GLY A 563 18.38 -5.53 1.88
C GLY A 563 18.43 -4.80 0.53
N SER A 564 18.79 -5.47 -0.56
CA SER A 564 18.68 -4.96 -1.94
C SER A 564 17.37 -5.41 -2.59
N LEU A 565 16.71 -4.50 -3.32
CA LEU A 565 15.49 -4.80 -4.08
C LEU A 565 15.80 -4.92 -5.56
N LEU A 566 15.51 -6.09 -6.13
CA LEU A 566 15.50 -6.34 -7.56
C LEU A 566 14.07 -6.18 -8.06
N ARG A 567 13.86 -5.22 -8.99
CA ARG A 567 12.57 -5.05 -9.68
C ARG A 567 12.61 -5.71 -11.04
N TYR A 568 11.70 -6.66 -11.26
CA TYR A 568 11.48 -7.30 -12.54
C TYR A 568 10.15 -6.85 -13.15
N SER A 569 10.13 -6.44 -14.42
CA SER A 569 8.93 -5.88 -15.06
C SER A 569 7.86 -6.89 -15.48
N GLY A 570 8.15 -8.19 -15.49
CA GLY A 570 7.26 -9.21 -16.06
C GLY A 570 7.43 -9.38 -17.57
N THR A 571 6.80 -10.43 -18.11
CA THR A 571 6.90 -10.86 -19.52
C THR A 571 5.81 -10.31 -20.45
N VAL A 572 4.84 -9.55 -19.95
CA VAL A 572 3.71 -9.04 -20.76
C VAL A 572 4.10 -7.88 -21.70
N GLY A 573 5.18 -7.16 -21.37
CA GLY A 573 5.69 -6.07 -22.21
C GLY A 573 6.58 -6.57 -23.35
N SER A 574 6.83 -5.71 -24.35
CA SER A 574 7.79 -5.97 -25.45
C SER A 574 9.26 -5.94 -25.03
N SER A 575 9.52 -5.67 -23.74
CA SER A 575 10.85 -5.67 -23.14
C SER A 575 10.74 -6.07 -21.67
N GLU A 576 11.52 -7.08 -21.29
CA GLU A 576 11.71 -7.42 -19.88
C GLU A 576 12.89 -6.64 -19.31
N THR A 577 12.72 -6.12 -18.10
CA THR A 577 13.76 -5.36 -17.40
C THR A 577 13.98 -5.90 -15.99
N LEU A 578 15.23 -5.93 -15.57
CA LEU A 578 15.67 -6.21 -14.21
C LEU A 578 16.54 -5.05 -13.74
N HIS A 579 16.11 -4.36 -12.68
CA HIS A 579 16.78 -3.16 -12.17
C HIS A 579 17.12 -3.27 -10.68
N VAL A 580 18.34 -2.82 -10.32
CA VAL A 580 18.80 -2.68 -8.93
C VAL A 580 19.56 -1.36 -8.78
N VAL A 581 19.16 -0.54 -7.82
CA VAL A 581 19.82 0.76 -7.58
C VAL A 581 21.01 0.61 -6.61
N LYS A 582 20.78 -0.06 -5.48
CA LYS A 582 21.77 -0.20 -4.39
C LYS A 582 22.81 -1.30 -4.69
N PRO A 583 24.01 -1.20 -4.10
CA PRO A 583 25.01 -2.27 -4.18
C PRO A 583 24.48 -3.60 -3.63
N LEU A 584 24.75 -4.70 -4.34
CA LEU A 584 24.36 -6.04 -3.90
C LEU A 584 25.18 -6.51 -2.69
N SER A 585 24.51 -7.11 -1.72
CA SER A 585 25.16 -7.78 -0.57
C SER A 585 25.41 -9.28 -0.81
N GLU A 586 24.94 -9.82 -1.93
CA GLU A 586 25.13 -11.21 -2.35
C GLU A 586 25.33 -11.28 -3.87
N ALA A 587 26.17 -12.20 -4.35
CA ALA A 587 26.35 -12.43 -5.77
C ALA A 587 25.12 -13.11 -6.41
N LEU A 588 24.75 -12.68 -7.61
CA LEU A 588 23.61 -13.20 -8.36
C LEU A 588 24.03 -13.64 -9.75
N VAL A 589 23.42 -14.72 -10.24
CA VAL A 589 23.63 -15.21 -11.61
C VAL A 589 22.40 -14.88 -12.43
N ILE A 590 22.62 -14.21 -13.56
CA ILE A 590 21.58 -13.83 -14.51
C ILE A 590 21.62 -14.80 -15.68
N GLU A 591 20.47 -15.37 -15.98
CA GLU A 591 20.27 -16.30 -17.08
C GLU A 591 19.12 -15.83 -17.97
N VAL A 592 19.04 -16.41 -19.17
CA VAL A 592 17.84 -16.34 -20.02
C VAL A 592 17.35 -17.74 -20.34
N LEU A 593 16.07 -17.95 -20.09
CA LEU A 593 15.35 -19.12 -20.55
C LEU A 593 14.93 -18.88 -22.00
N SER A 594 15.59 -19.56 -22.94
CA SER A 594 15.22 -19.56 -24.36
C SER A 594 14.50 -20.87 -24.68
N VAL A 595 13.24 -20.76 -25.11
CA VAL A 595 12.37 -21.89 -25.46
C VAL A 595 11.74 -21.70 -26.84
N GLY A 596 10.91 -22.64 -27.27
CA GLY A 596 10.08 -22.49 -28.46
C GLY A 596 10.87 -22.27 -29.75
N GLN A 597 10.62 -21.16 -30.44
CA GLN A 597 11.18 -20.88 -31.78
C GLN A 597 12.66 -20.48 -31.79
N MET A 598 13.34 -20.52 -30.63
CA MET A 598 14.77 -20.21 -30.52
C MET A 598 15.14 -18.84 -31.11
N THR A 599 14.24 -17.87 -30.95
CA THR A 599 14.49 -16.53 -31.49
C THR A 599 15.70 -15.90 -30.79
N PRO A 600 16.57 -15.16 -31.49
CA PRO A 600 17.77 -14.60 -30.87
C PRO A 600 17.44 -13.62 -29.73
N PRO A 601 17.86 -13.88 -28.48
CA PRO A 601 17.65 -12.96 -27.38
C PRO A 601 18.38 -11.64 -27.65
N ARG A 602 17.91 -10.53 -27.07
CA ARG A 602 18.61 -9.24 -27.17
C ARG A 602 18.79 -8.63 -25.79
N ILE A 603 19.67 -9.26 -25.01
CA ILE A 603 19.86 -8.88 -23.62
C ILE A 603 21.02 -7.93 -23.49
N ARG A 604 20.73 -6.68 -23.17
CA ARG A 604 21.72 -5.67 -22.82
C ARG A 604 21.80 -5.58 -21.32
N TYR A 605 23.00 -5.71 -20.76
CA TYR A 605 23.23 -5.53 -19.33
C TYR A 605 24.27 -4.44 -19.09
N SER A 606 24.11 -3.71 -17.99
CA SER A 606 25.14 -2.84 -17.46
C SER A 606 25.05 -2.70 -15.94
N PHE A 607 26.18 -2.58 -15.28
CA PHE A 607 26.30 -2.35 -13.84
C PHE A 607 27.65 -1.71 -13.52
N TYR A 608 27.86 -1.29 -12.27
CA TYR A 608 29.10 -0.66 -11.81
C TYR A 608 29.74 -1.49 -10.70
N LEU A 609 31.06 -1.63 -10.74
CA LEU A 609 31.86 -2.32 -9.72
C LEU A 609 32.84 -1.36 -9.05
N PRO A 610 33.03 -1.42 -7.72
CA PRO A 610 34.06 -0.65 -7.03
C PRO A 610 35.46 -0.92 -7.63
N ARG A 611 36.31 0.11 -7.70
CA ARG A 611 37.72 -0.07 -8.06
C ARG A 611 38.48 -0.63 -6.85
N GLU A 612 39.19 -1.74 -7.01
CA GLU A 612 40.11 -2.25 -5.98
C GLU A 612 41.22 -1.21 -5.71
N SER A 613 41.49 -0.91 -4.44
CA SER A 613 42.59 -0.03 -4.04
C SER A 613 43.95 -0.71 -4.29
N LYS A 614 45.02 0.07 -4.52
CA LYS A 614 46.36 -0.47 -4.78
C LYS A 614 46.90 -1.35 -3.63
N ASP A 615 46.39 -1.19 -2.42
CA ASP A 615 46.84 -1.92 -1.22
C ASP A 615 46.36 -3.38 -1.19
N THR A 616 45.20 -3.70 -1.77
CA THR A 616 44.67 -5.08 -1.82
C THR A 616 45.40 -5.97 -2.82
N LYS A 617 46.11 -5.38 -3.79
CA LYS A 617 46.99 -6.11 -4.71
C LYS A 617 48.28 -6.58 -4.05
N VAL A 618 48.74 -5.92 -3.00
CA VAL A 618 49.94 -6.30 -2.26
C VAL A 618 49.65 -7.49 -1.34
N GLN A 619 48.52 -7.46 -0.62
CA GLN A 619 48.09 -8.55 0.26
C GLN A 619 47.82 -9.87 -0.47
N LYS A 620 47.18 -9.84 -1.65
CA LYS A 620 47.00 -11.05 -2.48
C LYS A 620 48.30 -11.62 -3.03
N LYS A 621 49.35 -10.79 -3.16
CA LYS A 621 50.69 -11.24 -3.60
C LYS A 621 51.45 -11.91 -2.46
N GLU A 622 51.27 -11.44 -1.23
CA GLU A 622 51.86 -12.03 -0.01
C GLU A 622 51.16 -13.34 0.41
N GLU A 623 49.84 -13.46 0.29
CA GLU A 623 49.14 -14.72 0.55
C GLU A 623 49.53 -15.84 -0.42
N LYS A 624 49.80 -15.50 -1.68
CA LYS A 624 50.25 -16.47 -2.68
C LYS A 624 51.68 -16.95 -2.42
N ALA A 625 52.54 -16.09 -1.87
CA ALA A 625 53.90 -16.45 -1.45
C ALA A 625 53.93 -17.27 -0.15
N ARG A 626 52.92 -17.11 0.72
CA ARG A 626 52.81 -17.86 1.99
C ARG A 626 52.22 -19.26 1.82
N ALA A 627 51.50 -19.51 0.73
CA ALA A 627 50.95 -20.82 0.39
C ALA A 627 51.96 -21.77 -0.27
N GLU A 628 53.10 -21.27 -0.76
CA GLU A 628 54.13 -22.09 -1.43
C GLU A 628 55.23 -22.60 -0.49
N ASN A 629 55.25 -22.21 0.80
CA ASN A 629 56.22 -22.67 1.78
C ASN A 629 55.53 -23.25 3.04
N SER A 630 54.99 -24.45 2.94
CA SER A 630 54.70 -25.31 4.10
C SER A 630 54.43 -26.75 3.67
N VAL A 631 55.48 -27.58 3.58
CA VAL A 631 55.35 -29.04 3.68
C VAL A 631 56.36 -29.53 4.72
N LEU A 632 55.84 -29.95 5.87
CA LEU A 632 56.56 -30.63 6.94
C LEU A 632 56.74 -32.13 6.60
N ARG A 633 57.91 -32.65 6.96
CA ARG A 633 58.32 -34.07 6.94
C ARG A 633 57.84 -34.82 8.19
N GLU A 634 57.60 -36.14 8.05
CA GLU A 634 58.10 -37.30 8.84
C GLU A 634 57.29 -38.57 8.44
N GLU A 635 57.87 -39.56 7.75
CA GLU A 635 58.48 -40.86 8.22
C GLU A 635 57.47 -41.89 8.78
N GLY A 636 57.43 -43.19 8.45
CA GLY A 636 58.22 -44.15 7.61
C GLY A 636 57.35 -45.42 7.34
N GLY A 637 57.75 -46.53 6.69
CA GLY A 637 58.98 -46.96 6.02
C GLY A 637 58.79 -48.37 5.37
N ILE A 638 59.87 -48.84 4.69
CA ILE A 638 60.22 -50.26 4.34
C ILE A 638 59.39 -50.90 3.18
N ASN A 639 59.89 -51.44 2.05
CA ASN A 639 61.14 -52.16 1.72
C ASN A 639 61.42 -52.29 0.19
N LYS A 640 62.71 -52.51 -0.18
CA LYS A 640 63.30 -53.19 -1.39
C LYS A 640 63.09 -52.49 -2.77
N GLY A 641 64.11 -51.94 -3.45
CA GLY A 641 65.33 -52.55 -4.02
C GLY A 641 65.15 -52.62 -5.56
N GLY A 642 66.05 -52.27 -6.48
CA GLY A 642 67.41 -51.76 -6.52
C GLY A 642 67.80 -51.53 -8.00
N LYS A 643 69.02 -51.00 -8.22
CA LYS A 643 69.84 -50.94 -9.45
C LYS A 643 69.41 -49.94 -10.55
N GLU A 644 70.10 -48.82 -10.76
CA GLU A 644 71.51 -48.60 -11.21
C GLU A 644 71.60 -48.54 -12.74
N ALA A 645 72.02 -47.38 -13.26
CA ALA A 645 72.60 -47.22 -14.59
C ALA A 645 73.64 -46.09 -14.56
N ASP A 646 74.88 -46.54 -14.69
CA ASP A 646 76.16 -45.89 -15.02
C ASP A 646 76.05 -44.72 -16.04
N LEU A 647 76.80 -43.63 -15.85
CA LEU A 647 78.11 -43.30 -16.48
C LEU A 647 78.04 -43.23 -18.03
N LEU A 648 78.53 -42.24 -18.77
CA LEU A 648 79.72 -41.40 -18.60
C LEU A 648 79.70 -40.24 -19.63
N LYS A 649 80.00 -39.02 -19.15
CA LYS A 649 80.86 -37.92 -19.67
C LYS A 649 80.93 -37.48 -21.15
N ASP A 650 81.11 -36.14 -21.22
CA ASP A 650 81.88 -35.31 -22.19
C ASP A 650 81.30 -35.13 -23.61
N LYS A 651 81.37 -33.97 -24.31
CA LYS A 651 81.87 -32.61 -24.07
C LYS A 651 81.42 -31.71 -25.25
N ILE A 652 81.17 -30.43 -24.95
CA ILE A 652 81.44 -29.19 -25.73
C ILE A 652 80.62 -28.87 -27.00
N SER A 653 80.11 -27.63 -26.97
CA SER A 653 79.34 -26.83 -27.96
C SER A 653 80.11 -26.53 -29.27
N PRO A 654 79.45 -26.03 -30.33
CA PRO A 654 79.09 -24.61 -30.38
C PRO A 654 77.69 -24.30 -30.96
N LEU A 655 77.24 -23.08 -30.64
CA LEU A 655 75.99 -22.46 -31.05
C LEU A 655 75.66 -22.63 -32.55
N TYR A 656 74.42 -23.04 -32.82
CA TYR A 656 73.64 -22.59 -33.99
C TYR A 656 72.21 -22.30 -33.54
N VAL A 657 71.80 -21.06 -33.69
CA VAL A 657 70.40 -20.64 -33.56
C VAL A 657 69.61 -21.37 -34.65
N LYS A 658 68.71 -22.27 -34.25
CA LYS A 658 67.66 -22.82 -35.12
C LYS A 658 66.32 -22.67 -34.44
N ASP A 659 65.38 -22.17 -35.22
CA ASP A 659 64.03 -21.78 -34.89
C ASP A 659 63.30 -22.79 -33.99
N ILE A 660 62.78 -22.32 -32.85
CA ILE A 660 61.82 -23.07 -32.05
C ILE A 660 60.49 -23.04 -32.81
N VAL A 661 60.25 -24.05 -33.64
CA VAL A 661 58.88 -24.40 -34.05
C VAL A 661 58.22 -25.07 -32.82
N PRO A 662 57.16 -24.49 -32.22
CA PRO A 662 56.46 -25.12 -31.10
C PRO A 662 55.88 -26.46 -31.57
N LYS A 663 56.15 -27.54 -30.85
CA LYS A 663 55.46 -28.82 -31.11
C LYS A 663 53.95 -28.62 -30.88
N PRO A 664 53.08 -28.96 -31.85
CA PRO A 664 51.65 -28.80 -31.70
C PRO A 664 51.12 -29.66 -30.54
N GLY A 665 50.22 -29.09 -29.75
CA GLY A 665 49.61 -29.78 -28.62
C GLY A 665 48.79 -31.01 -29.07
N LYS A 666 48.58 -31.94 -28.14
CA LYS A 666 47.73 -33.12 -28.35
C LYS A 666 46.49 -33.07 -27.45
N TRP A 667 45.32 -33.40 -27.99
CA TRP A 667 44.10 -33.53 -27.20
C TRP A 667 44.15 -34.76 -26.31
N VAL A 668 43.92 -34.56 -25.01
CA VAL A 668 43.79 -35.63 -24.01
C VAL A 668 42.41 -35.52 -23.36
N ALA A 669 41.74 -36.65 -23.17
CA ALA A 669 40.41 -36.72 -22.56
C ALA A 669 40.46 -37.57 -21.29
N ALA A 670 39.88 -37.05 -20.21
CA ALA A 670 39.72 -37.76 -18.94
C ALA A 670 38.61 -38.82 -19.01
N GLY A 671 38.42 -39.57 -17.91
CA GLY A 671 37.28 -40.46 -17.73
C GLY A 671 35.94 -39.72 -17.78
N TRP A 672 34.87 -40.46 -18.07
CA TRP A 672 33.50 -39.90 -18.08
C TRP A 672 32.95 -39.80 -16.66
N ASP A 673 32.34 -38.66 -16.35
CA ASP A 673 31.59 -38.46 -15.10
C ASP A 673 30.33 -39.34 -15.06
N VAL A 674 29.70 -39.46 -13.89
CA VAL A 674 28.41 -40.16 -13.74
C VAL A 674 27.31 -39.55 -14.61
N CYS A 675 26.39 -40.39 -15.12
CA CYS A 675 25.32 -39.96 -16.01
C CYS A 675 24.43 -38.92 -15.34
N SER A 676 24.08 -37.85 -16.07
CA SER A 676 23.29 -36.73 -15.53
C SER A 676 21.86 -37.10 -15.12
N VAL A 677 21.42 -38.32 -15.46
CA VAL A 677 20.11 -38.87 -15.09
C VAL A 677 20.28 -40.31 -14.64
N THR A 678 19.37 -40.77 -13.77
CA THR A 678 19.29 -42.18 -13.35
C THR A 678 18.49 -43.04 -14.32
N CYS A 679 17.60 -42.44 -15.13
CA CYS A 679 16.94 -43.03 -16.30
C CYS A 679 16.57 -41.92 -17.30
N GLY A 680 16.41 -42.25 -18.57
CA GLY A 680 16.05 -41.38 -19.68
C GLY A 680 17.28 -40.92 -20.45
N ASN A 681 17.08 -39.92 -21.31
CA ASN A 681 18.16 -39.37 -22.13
C ASN A 681 19.03 -38.44 -21.28
N GLY A 682 20.06 -39.00 -20.66
CA GLY A 682 21.09 -38.29 -19.92
C GLY A 682 22.33 -37.99 -20.75
N LEU A 683 23.23 -37.20 -20.17
CA LEU A 683 24.51 -36.86 -20.74
C LEU A 683 25.62 -37.11 -19.70
N GLN A 684 26.69 -37.77 -20.12
CA GLN A 684 27.95 -37.80 -19.38
C GLN A 684 28.90 -36.75 -19.95
N ARG A 685 29.68 -36.13 -19.07
CA ARG A 685 30.68 -35.13 -19.43
C ARG A 685 32.06 -35.67 -19.08
N ARG A 686 33.08 -35.25 -19.81
CA ARG A 686 34.49 -35.50 -19.47
C ARG A 686 35.32 -34.28 -19.78
N MET A 687 36.41 -34.12 -19.05
CA MET A 687 37.37 -33.06 -19.31
C MET A 687 38.17 -33.39 -20.58
N VAL A 688 38.28 -32.44 -21.51
CA VAL A 688 39.08 -32.55 -22.74
C VAL A 688 39.99 -31.34 -22.83
N GLN A 689 41.30 -31.57 -22.72
CA GLN A 689 42.32 -30.52 -22.66
C GLN A 689 43.38 -30.72 -23.75
N CYS A 690 43.86 -29.61 -24.30
CA CYS A 690 44.97 -29.57 -25.23
C CYS A 690 46.26 -29.44 -24.42
N LEU A 691 47.10 -30.47 -24.44
CA LEU A 691 48.34 -30.49 -23.65
C LEU A 691 49.58 -30.50 -24.57
N GLY A 692 50.58 -29.73 -24.20
CA GLY A 692 51.90 -29.72 -24.82
C GLY A 692 52.74 -30.93 -24.40
N GLY A 693 53.91 -31.11 -25.03
CA GLY A 693 54.81 -32.24 -24.76
C GLY A 693 55.39 -32.27 -23.33
N ASP A 694 55.23 -31.20 -22.56
CA ASP A 694 55.66 -31.01 -21.17
C ASP A 694 54.51 -31.16 -20.14
N GLY A 695 53.30 -31.51 -20.60
CA GLY A 695 52.11 -31.59 -19.74
C GLY A 695 51.47 -30.24 -19.41
N GLY A 696 52.01 -29.13 -19.93
CA GLY A 696 51.43 -27.80 -19.85
C GLY A 696 50.37 -27.53 -20.93
N PRO A 697 49.78 -26.31 -20.98
CA PRO A 697 48.79 -25.94 -22.00
C PRO A 697 49.40 -25.99 -23.40
N GLY A 698 48.87 -26.85 -24.28
CA GLY A 698 49.34 -26.97 -25.66
C GLY A 698 48.87 -25.82 -26.55
N ILE A 699 49.68 -25.46 -27.54
CA ILE A 699 49.35 -24.48 -28.59
C ILE A 699 49.18 -25.25 -29.91
N ASP A 700 48.21 -24.88 -30.75
CA ASP A 700 47.88 -25.55 -32.04
C ASP A 700 47.45 -27.04 -31.97
N CYS A 701 46.50 -27.38 -31.09
CA CYS A 701 45.79 -28.67 -31.20
C CYS A 701 44.77 -28.65 -32.35
N GLU A 702 44.91 -29.59 -33.31
CA GLU A 702 44.01 -29.76 -34.45
C GLU A 702 42.53 -29.92 -33.99
N PRO A 703 41.61 -28.99 -34.31
CA PRO A 703 40.23 -29.04 -33.86
C PRO A 703 39.46 -30.28 -34.32
N ALA A 704 39.77 -30.80 -35.51
CA ALA A 704 39.14 -32.00 -36.06
C ALA A 704 39.41 -33.27 -35.22
N GLN A 705 40.52 -33.28 -34.47
CA GLN A 705 40.90 -34.40 -33.61
C GLN A 705 40.41 -34.25 -32.17
N LYS A 706 39.65 -33.19 -31.84
CA LYS A 706 39.16 -32.95 -30.48
C LYS A 706 38.14 -34.03 -30.07
N PRO A 707 38.42 -34.83 -29.02
CA PRO A 707 37.48 -35.81 -28.51
C PRO A 707 36.19 -35.15 -28.02
N SER A 708 35.06 -35.84 -28.16
CA SER A 708 33.78 -35.36 -27.64
C SER A 708 33.86 -35.18 -26.12
N ALA A 709 33.51 -34.00 -25.63
CA ALA A 709 33.46 -33.71 -24.19
C ALA A 709 32.14 -34.14 -23.54
N ILE A 710 31.17 -34.59 -24.37
CA ILE A 710 29.82 -34.96 -23.95
C ILE A 710 29.38 -36.19 -24.74
N ARG A 711 28.76 -37.17 -24.06
CA ARG A 711 28.08 -38.31 -24.71
C ARG A 711 26.71 -38.56 -24.08
N ALA A 712 25.80 -39.17 -24.83
CA ALA A 712 24.52 -39.64 -24.32
C ALA A 712 24.69 -40.86 -23.39
N CYS A 713 23.81 -40.96 -22.40
CA CYS A 713 23.77 -42.05 -21.41
C CYS A 713 22.35 -42.19 -20.84
N GLY A 714 22.06 -43.28 -20.13
CA GLY A 714 20.83 -43.49 -19.37
C GLY A 714 19.85 -44.47 -20.02
N ASP A 715 19.12 -45.22 -19.17
CA ASP A 715 18.18 -46.26 -19.58
C ASP A 715 16.72 -45.76 -19.61
N PRO A 716 15.81 -46.28 -20.44
CA PRO A 716 14.44 -45.79 -20.53
C PRO A 716 13.70 -45.75 -19.18
N CYS A 717 13.01 -44.63 -18.90
CA CYS A 717 12.32 -44.46 -17.61
C CYS A 717 11.00 -45.26 -17.51
N PRO A 718 10.62 -45.66 -16.29
CA PRO A 718 9.30 -46.24 -16.04
C PRO A 718 8.17 -45.21 -16.19
N MET A 719 6.99 -45.69 -16.55
CA MET A 719 5.80 -44.90 -16.88
C MET A 719 4.53 -45.45 -16.24
N TRP A 720 3.53 -44.58 -16.06
CA TRP A 720 2.21 -44.97 -15.59
C TRP A 720 1.42 -45.62 -16.72
N GLU A 721 1.04 -46.88 -16.53
CA GLU A 721 0.06 -47.57 -17.35
C GLU A 721 -1.34 -47.37 -16.75
N VAL A 722 -2.29 -47.01 -17.59
CA VAL A 722 -3.64 -46.58 -17.18
C VAL A 722 -4.65 -47.61 -17.61
N GLY A 723 -5.33 -48.23 -16.65
CA GLY A 723 -6.41 -49.18 -16.90
C GLY A 723 -7.73 -48.52 -17.30
N SER A 724 -8.67 -49.34 -17.74
CA SER A 724 -10.02 -48.92 -18.11
C SER A 724 -10.82 -48.38 -16.90
N TRP A 725 -11.74 -47.46 -17.17
CA TRP A 725 -12.69 -46.98 -16.17
C TRP A 725 -13.70 -48.06 -15.79
N SER A 726 -14.04 -48.12 -14.50
CA SER A 726 -15.16 -48.89 -13.99
C SER A 726 -16.49 -48.32 -14.50
N PRO A 727 -17.58 -49.11 -14.44
CA PRO A 727 -18.93 -48.57 -14.49
C PRO A 727 -19.13 -47.46 -13.45
N CYS A 728 -20.08 -46.57 -13.72
CA CYS A 728 -20.45 -45.50 -12.79
C CYS A 728 -20.95 -46.10 -11.48
N SER A 729 -20.53 -45.54 -10.34
CA SER A 729 -20.89 -46.04 -9.00
C SER A 729 -22.39 -46.01 -8.70
N LYS A 730 -23.18 -45.33 -9.52
CA LYS A 730 -24.64 -45.27 -9.44
C LYS A 730 -25.21 -45.55 -10.82
N THR A 731 -26.42 -46.09 -10.85
CA THR A 731 -27.17 -46.37 -12.09
C THR A 731 -28.04 -45.20 -12.55
N CYS A 732 -28.22 -44.17 -11.72
CA CYS A 732 -28.90 -42.91 -12.04
C CYS A 732 -28.29 -41.74 -11.25
N GLY A 733 -28.49 -40.51 -11.72
CA GLY A 733 -27.99 -39.29 -11.08
C GLY A 733 -26.46 -39.15 -11.13
N LYS A 734 -25.89 -38.43 -10.15
CA LYS A 734 -24.43 -38.17 -10.07
C LYS A 734 -23.71 -39.28 -9.29
N GLY A 735 -22.70 -39.88 -9.92
CA GLY A 735 -21.82 -40.90 -9.35
C GLY A 735 -20.34 -40.65 -9.70
N PHE A 736 -19.48 -41.62 -9.42
CA PHE A 736 -18.07 -41.59 -9.79
C PHE A 736 -17.65 -42.92 -10.43
N LYS A 737 -16.65 -42.89 -11.30
CA LYS A 737 -15.98 -44.06 -11.88
C LYS A 737 -14.52 -44.08 -11.47
N ARG A 738 -13.95 -45.28 -11.33
CA ARG A 738 -12.56 -45.50 -10.88
C ARG A 738 -11.77 -46.25 -11.93
N ARG A 739 -10.47 -46.03 -12.04
CA ARG A 739 -9.56 -46.84 -12.86
C ARG A 739 -8.30 -47.20 -12.11
N LEU A 740 -7.76 -48.38 -12.37
CA LEU A 740 -6.49 -48.82 -11.83
C LEU A 740 -5.34 -48.19 -12.62
N ILE A 741 -4.24 -47.86 -11.93
CA ILE A 741 -3.00 -47.43 -12.57
C ILE A 741 -1.83 -48.21 -11.99
N HIS A 742 -0.94 -48.64 -12.87
CA HIS A 742 0.26 -49.43 -12.56
C HIS A 742 1.51 -48.67 -13.00
N CYS A 743 2.60 -48.79 -12.25
CA CYS A 743 3.90 -48.29 -12.70
C CYS A 743 4.59 -49.42 -13.46
N VAL A 744 4.96 -49.19 -14.71
CA VAL A 744 5.60 -50.21 -15.55
C VAL A 744 6.89 -49.67 -16.16
N THR A 745 7.83 -50.56 -16.42
CA THR A 745 8.98 -50.25 -17.29
C THR A 745 8.52 -50.10 -18.76
N ASN A 746 9.40 -49.57 -19.60
CA ASN A 746 9.19 -49.50 -21.05
C ASN A 746 8.96 -50.88 -21.74
N VAL A 747 9.23 -51.99 -21.03
CA VAL A 747 9.02 -53.38 -21.50
C VAL A 747 7.77 -54.02 -20.88
N GLY A 748 6.91 -53.25 -20.21
CA GLY A 748 5.65 -53.72 -19.61
C GLY A 748 5.79 -54.43 -18.25
N LYS A 749 7.00 -54.48 -17.66
CA LYS A 749 7.21 -55.09 -16.34
C LYS A 749 6.68 -54.18 -15.23
N LEU A 750 5.79 -54.71 -14.38
CA LEU A 750 5.25 -54.04 -13.20
C LEU A 750 6.32 -53.69 -12.16
N LEU A 751 6.24 -52.46 -11.65
CA LEU A 751 7.10 -51.89 -10.61
C LEU A 751 6.28 -51.37 -9.43
N PRO A 752 6.88 -51.23 -8.23
CA PRO A 752 6.28 -50.52 -7.11
C PRO A 752 5.91 -49.07 -7.48
N ARG A 753 4.81 -48.56 -6.93
CA ARG A 753 4.22 -47.26 -7.30
C ARG A 753 5.15 -46.08 -7.07
N GLU A 754 6.02 -46.18 -6.09
CA GLU A 754 6.98 -45.16 -5.67
C GLU A 754 8.01 -44.89 -6.79
N LYS A 755 8.27 -45.87 -7.65
CA LYS A 755 9.20 -45.72 -8.79
C LYS A 755 8.65 -44.84 -9.92
N CYS A 756 7.35 -44.53 -9.92
CA CYS A 756 6.72 -43.56 -10.82
C CYS A 756 6.22 -42.30 -10.07
N ALA A 757 6.54 -42.13 -8.78
CA ALA A 757 6.04 -41.03 -7.95
C ALA A 757 6.44 -39.64 -8.46
N ASP A 758 7.61 -39.53 -9.08
CA ASP A 758 8.13 -38.29 -9.67
C ASP A 758 7.52 -37.97 -11.04
N LYS A 759 6.63 -38.84 -11.56
CA LYS A 759 5.88 -38.63 -12.81
C LYS A 759 4.45 -38.21 -12.49
N LYS A 760 3.88 -37.33 -13.32
CA LYS A 760 2.50 -36.83 -13.15
C LYS A 760 1.51 -37.99 -13.10
N LYS A 761 0.98 -38.27 -11.90
CA LYS A 761 0.05 -39.37 -11.64
C LYS A 761 -1.27 -39.16 -12.41
N PRO A 762 -1.70 -40.11 -13.25
CA PRO A 762 -3.00 -40.04 -13.91
C PRO A 762 -4.16 -40.09 -12.91
N GLN A 763 -5.28 -39.44 -13.25
CA GLN A 763 -6.47 -39.37 -12.40
C GLN A 763 -7.07 -40.77 -12.19
N GLU A 764 -7.22 -41.24 -10.95
CA GLU A 764 -7.80 -42.56 -10.63
C GLU A 764 -9.31 -42.53 -10.44
N LEU A 765 -9.91 -41.34 -10.24
CA LEU A 765 -11.33 -41.16 -9.94
C LEU A 765 -11.90 -39.97 -10.72
N ASP A 766 -13.01 -40.19 -11.42
CA ASP A 766 -13.68 -39.19 -12.26
C ASP A 766 -15.20 -39.21 -12.02
N PHE A 767 -15.87 -38.09 -12.26
CA PHE A 767 -17.30 -37.94 -12.02
C PHE A 767 -18.12 -38.37 -13.25
N CYS A 768 -19.20 -39.11 -13.03
CA CYS A 768 -20.16 -39.49 -14.06
C CYS A 768 -21.55 -38.97 -13.69
N SER A 769 -22.28 -38.47 -14.69
CA SER A 769 -23.68 -38.07 -14.54
C SER A 769 -24.52 -38.92 -15.47
N LEU A 770 -25.39 -39.74 -14.89
CA LEU A 770 -26.37 -40.54 -15.60
C LEU A 770 -27.74 -39.85 -15.55
N ALA A 771 -28.72 -40.44 -16.25
CA ALA A 771 -30.09 -39.94 -16.26
C ALA A 771 -30.60 -39.69 -14.82
N PRO A 772 -31.44 -38.66 -14.59
CA PRO A 772 -32.02 -38.40 -13.28
C PRO A 772 -32.70 -39.64 -12.71
N CYS A 773 -32.54 -39.88 -11.42
CA CYS A 773 -33.26 -40.98 -10.75
C CYS A 773 -34.76 -40.70 -10.83
N LYS A 774 -35.53 -41.70 -11.28
CA LYS A 774 -37.00 -41.63 -11.35
C LYS A 774 -37.62 -41.79 -9.97
#